data_AF-A0A971FJG6-F1
#
_entry.id   AF-A0A971FJG6-F1
#
_cell.length_a   1.000
_cell.length_b   1.000
_cell.length_c   1.000
_cell.angle_alpha   90.00
_cell.angle_beta   90.00
_cell.angle_gamma   90.00
#
_symmetry.space_group_name_H-M   'P 1'
#
loop_
_entity.id
_entity.type
_entity.pdbx_description
1 polymer ?
#
loop_
_entity_poly.entity_id
_entity_poly.type
_entity_poly.pdbx_seq_one_letter_code
_entity_poly.pdbx_strand_id
1 'polypeptide(L)'
;MELTINGQRVSAEANETVLKCALRHDIHIPHLCTHPSLPPFGACRMCMVEIEGMRGYPTACTTPAAEGMVVRTETEALRELRRNILGLMMLEHPSACLLCDRREQCEEFRPSSEKVGRTTGCHTCNNKEVCDVRKLSEDLGFCQLPVPPLYHFRPLERSDPFIDRDLNLCILCGRCVRVCKHQHDTSIIDFVGRSSISRIGEAFGRTLLEADCRFCGSCVDVCPTGSLADRYAKWFGKPDSWAETTCMFCEEGCALHVGLEDGKAVAVRAVDEDKPLCVLGRFATAPFMNGTERLRAPQIRVGDVLREVSWEEALTRASEKLSACKGGAFAVVCDTSLTLEDRYVLKKFTTDVMASPNFIISVPDGNGRAKASLPDGVTAVLTTGDFLTETQRDALDVLVVQDCYPSAILEKADIVFPAALFTETEGTVLDCRNTARPLHRLTTPPGQARTDGEIITALAAALNTSGFPGNDRATLAEAAGIPEATLYSKRESVPAAASNPAKRSAWFRGHNLALLVGGLKSLPADGEPVAAEEEASLPTFVPTDKRIPFQVLSKQEISPNNHEIIFYAPAVAKKAKAGQFVIIMADATSERVPYTLCDWDANEGTITLIVQEKGQSSRKLALMRTGDTAAHIVGPLGTPLEIDNYGTVVLLGGCYGIGAHIANAKALKAAGNHVILIVEARSHYLHYYQEELASVADEFIASTIDGSNGVKGHSIDVLLRRLKTGAKVDRVIAVGCPFMMKTVAAETAEMNMPVLAALNPIMLDGTGMCGACRVTIDGKTKFACVDGPFFDAHLIDWEELKDRRNAYSEAEIGSLLRTEPVEHAHHAHGHGCGCGKS
;
A
#
# COMPACT_ATOMS: atom_id res chain seq x y z
N MET A 1 38.70 -26.93 -0.01
CA MET A 1 39.70 -26.37 -0.95
C MET A 1 40.05 -24.99 -0.47
N GLU A 2 41.31 -24.57 -0.48
CA GLU A 2 41.71 -23.23 -0.05
C GLU A 2 41.80 -22.28 -1.26
N LEU A 3 41.29 -21.08 -1.11
CA LEU A 3 41.45 -19.99 -2.07
C LEU A 3 41.70 -18.67 -1.32
N THR A 4 42.19 -17.66 -2.04
CA THR A 4 42.45 -16.33 -1.49
C THR A 4 41.48 -15.34 -2.12
N ILE A 5 40.71 -14.61 -1.31
CA ILE A 5 39.82 -13.54 -1.76
C ILE A 5 40.27 -12.24 -1.09
N ASN A 6 40.64 -11.22 -1.87
CA ASN A 6 41.16 -9.94 -1.36
C ASN A 6 42.32 -10.07 -0.36
N GLY A 7 43.19 -11.08 -0.55
CA GLY A 7 44.30 -11.39 0.35
C GLY A 7 43.93 -12.23 1.58
N GLN A 8 42.64 -12.44 1.86
CA GLN A 8 42.16 -13.33 2.92
C GLN A 8 42.10 -14.77 2.42
N ARG A 9 42.74 -15.70 3.13
CA ARG A 9 42.59 -17.14 2.88
C ARG A 9 41.25 -17.63 3.41
N VAL A 10 40.51 -18.31 2.56
CA VAL A 10 39.18 -18.85 2.86
C VAL A 10 39.08 -20.30 2.37
N SER A 11 38.33 -21.10 3.11
CA SER A 11 38.05 -22.49 2.77
C SER A 11 36.73 -22.59 2.00
N ALA A 12 36.73 -23.24 0.83
CA ALA A 12 35.54 -23.56 0.05
C ALA A 12 35.11 -25.02 0.22
N GLU A 13 33.79 -25.21 0.26
CA GLU A 13 33.14 -26.52 0.22
C GLU A 13 33.15 -27.11 -1.21
N ALA A 14 32.90 -28.41 -1.33
CA ALA A 14 32.84 -29.07 -2.63
C ALA A 14 31.69 -28.50 -3.48
N ASN A 15 31.99 -28.15 -4.74
CA ASN A 15 31.04 -27.53 -5.69
C ASN A 15 30.47 -26.16 -5.26
N GLU A 16 31.05 -25.52 -4.26
CA GLU A 16 30.68 -24.17 -3.86
C GLU A 16 31.11 -23.16 -4.93
N THR A 17 30.29 -22.14 -5.19
CA THR A 17 30.68 -21.05 -6.10
C THR A 17 31.51 -20.01 -5.36
N VAL A 18 32.30 -19.23 -6.09
CA VAL A 18 33.12 -18.14 -5.51
C VAL A 18 32.25 -17.19 -4.68
N LEU A 19 31.04 -16.87 -5.14
CA LEU A 19 30.12 -16.00 -4.40
C LEU A 19 29.63 -16.63 -3.10
N LYS A 20 29.21 -17.90 -3.11
CA LYS A 20 28.73 -18.58 -1.89
C LYS A 20 29.86 -18.67 -0.86
N CYS A 21 31.06 -19.03 -1.31
CA CYS A 21 32.24 -19.07 -0.45
C CYS A 21 32.54 -17.68 0.14
N ALA A 22 32.55 -16.63 -0.68
CA ALA A 22 32.77 -15.27 -0.21
C ALA A 22 31.75 -14.85 0.86
N LEU A 23 30.45 -15.05 0.60
CA LEU A 23 29.39 -14.67 1.55
C LEU A 23 29.45 -15.44 2.87
N ARG A 24 29.84 -16.72 2.85
CA ARG A 24 30.00 -17.55 4.05
C ARG A 24 31.17 -17.10 4.94
N HIS A 25 32.13 -16.39 4.37
CA HIS A 25 33.27 -15.79 5.07
C HIS A 25 33.13 -14.28 5.24
N ASP A 26 31.90 -13.75 5.21
CA ASP A 26 31.56 -12.33 5.39
C ASP A 26 32.22 -11.38 4.37
N ILE A 27 32.63 -11.90 3.21
CA ILE A 27 33.18 -11.11 2.10
C ILE A 27 32.05 -10.70 1.17
N HIS A 28 31.70 -9.42 1.20
CA HIS A 28 30.68 -8.88 0.32
C HIS A 28 31.14 -8.81 -1.15
N ILE A 29 30.33 -9.36 -2.04
CA ILE A 29 30.45 -9.18 -3.50
C ILE A 29 29.09 -8.68 -4.00
N PRO A 30 29.02 -7.53 -4.71
CA PRO A 30 27.76 -6.99 -5.22
C PRO A 30 26.96 -7.99 -6.06
N HIS A 31 25.64 -8.12 -5.82
CA HIS A 31 24.78 -9.01 -6.60
C HIS A 31 23.30 -8.61 -6.51
N LEU A 32 22.57 -8.75 -7.63
CA LEU A 32 21.12 -8.45 -7.71
C LEU A 32 20.28 -9.64 -8.14
N CYS A 33 20.81 -10.55 -8.97
CA CYS A 33 20.04 -11.71 -9.42
C CYS A 33 20.24 -12.95 -8.55
N THR A 34 21.25 -13.00 -7.68
CA THR A 34 21.46 -14.16 -6.80
C THR A 34 20.53 -14.09 -5.60
N HIS A 35 19.99 -15.23 -5.16
CA HIS A 35 19.25 -15.39 -3.91
C HIS A 35 19.73 -16.70 -3.25
N PRO A 36 19.87 -16.78 -1.91
CA PRO A 36 20.38 -17.98 -1.23
C PRO A 36 19.62 -19.27 -1.60
N SER A 37 18.30 -19.19 -1.65
CA SER A 37 17.37 -20.30 -1.91
C SER A 37 17.18 -20.63 -3.41
N LEU A 38 17.90 -19.94 -4.32
CA LEU A 38 17.74 -20.13 -5.77
C LEU A 38 19.04 -20.58 -6.47
N PRO A 39 18.93 -21.35 -7.57
CA PRO A 39 20.11 -21.78 -8.33
C PRO A 39 20.86 -20.58 -8.95
N PRO A 40 22.19 -20.67 -9.18
CA PRO A 40 22.97 -19.65 -9.89
C PRO A 40 22.36 -19.23 -11.23
N PHE A 41 22.50 -17.93 -11.57
CA PHE A 41 21.89 -17.38 -12.79
C PHE A 41 22.82 -16.50 -13.62
N GLY A 42 23.60 -15.61 -13.00
CA GLY A 42 24.60 -14.79 -13.70
C GLY A 42 24.06 -13.66 -14.59
N ALA A 43 22.75 -13.37 -14.59
CA ALA A 43 22.18 -12.36 -15.49
C ALA A 43 22.59 -10.92 -15.17
N CYS A 44 22.61 -10.50 -13.90
CA CYS A 44 22.87 -9.10 -13.55
C CYS A 44 24.33 -8.67 -13.71
N ARG A 45 25.29 -9.60 -13.76
CA ARG A 45 26.74 -9.31 -13.84
C ARG A 45 27.33 -8.41 -12.74
N MET A 46 26.59 -8.05 -11.70
CA MET A 46 27.12 -7.26 -10.58
C MET A 46 28.22 -8.01 -9.80
N CYS A 47 28.13 -9.34 -9.76
CA CYS A 47 29.07 -10.20 -9.02
C CYS A 47 30.35 -10.53 -9.80
N MET A 48 30.71 -9.73 -10.80
CA MET A 48 31.96 -9.94 -11.54
C MET A 48 33.16 -9.73 -10.62
N VAL A 49 34.15 -10.59 -10.80
CA VAL A 49 35.40 -10.60 -10.02
C VAL A 49 36.58 -10.79 -10.97
N GLU A 50 37.76 -10.40 -10.52
CA GLU A 50 39.02 -10.65 -11.21
C GLU A 50 39.67 -11.86 -10.55
N ILE A 51 40.14 -12.83 -11.35
CA ILE A 51 40.77 -14.04 -10.82
C ILE A 51 42.11 -14.23 -11.56
N GLU A 52 43.19 -14.36 -10.80
CA GLU A 52 44.54 -14.50 -11.38
C GLU A 52 44.61 -15.72 -12.31
N GLY A 53 45.21 -15.51 -13.49
CA GLY A 53 45.31 -16.54 -14.53
C GLY A 53 44.05 -16.76 -15.38
N MET A 54 42.91 -16.13 -15.05
CA MET A 54 41.70 -16.15 -15.88
C MET A 54 41.56 -14.88 -16.71
N ARG A 55 41.15 -15.04 -17.97
CA ARG A 55 40.89 -13.92 -18.88
C ARG A 55 39.53 -13.28 -18.59
N GLY A 56 39.50 -11.96 -18.48
CA GLY A 56 38.27 -11.18 -18.28
C GLY A 56 37.76 -11.23 -16.84
N TYR A 57 36.49 -10.86 -16.64
CA TYR A 57 35.86 -10.77 -15.33
C TYR A 57 34.72 -11.79 -15.20
N PRO A 58 35.02 -13.04 -14.80
CA PRO A 58 33.98 -14.05 -14.61
C PRO A 58 33.00 -13.69 -13.49
N THR A 59 31.79 -14.24 -13.55
CA THR A 59 30.75 -14.03 -12.54
C THR A 59 30.94 -14.96 -11.34
N ALA A 60 31.18 -14.39 -10.15
CA ALA A 60 31.38 -15.16 -8.92
C ALA A 60 30.22 -16.11 -8.58
N CYS A 61 28.98 -15.76 -8.97
CA CYS A 61 27.81 -16.59 -8.67
C CYS A 61 27.76 -17.92 -9.43
N THR A 62 28.42 -18.03 -10.59
CA THR A 62 28.41 -19.24 -11.44
C THR A 62 29.76 -19.93 -11.48
N THR A 63 30.85 -19.24 -11.12
CA THR A 63 32.20 -19.80 -11.12
C THR A 63 32.39 -20.71 -9.91
N PRO A 64 32.69 -22.01 -10.09
CA PRO A 64 33.07 -22.89 -8.99
C PRO A 64 34.37 -22.42 -8.34
N ALA A 65 34.43 -22.45 -7.01
CA ALA A 65 35.67 -22.24 -6.29
C ALA A 65 36.63 -23.41 -6.55
N ALA A 66 37.91 -23.12 -6.78
CA ALA A 66 38.95 -24.12 -6.96
C ALA A 66 40.16 -23.84 -6.06
N GLU A 67 40.89 -24.90 -5.75
CA GLU A 67 42.13 -24.84 -4.97
C GLU A 67 43.13 -23.84 -5.57
N GLY A 68 43.69 -22.99 -4.74
CA GLY A 68 44.70 -22.00 -5.12
C GLY A 68 44.17 -20.80 -5.91
N MET A 69 42.85 -20.65 -6.10
CA MET A 69 42.31 -19.44 -6.75
C MET A 69 42.69 -18.18 -5.99
N VAL A 70 43.07 -17.12 -6.70
CA VAL A 70 43.30 -15.78 -6.14
C VAL A 70 42.29 -14.81 -6.77
N VAL A 71 41.32 -14.38 -5.98
CA VAL A 71 40.18 -13.56 -6.39
C VAL A 71 40.32 -12.15 -5.83
N ARG A 72 40.10 -11.14 -6.68
CA ARG A 72 40.01 -9.73 -6.30
C ARG A 72 38.61 -9.22 -6.63
N THR A 73 37.97 -8.55 -5.67
CA THR A 73 36.57 -8.13 -5.82
C THR A 73 36.41 -6.62 -5.96
N GLU A 74 37.42 -5.81 -5.65
CA GLU A 74 37.33 -4.34 -5.54
C GLU A 74 38.40 -3.58 -6.35
N THR A 75 38.85 -4.10 -7.49
CA THR A 75 39.77 -3.34 -8.35
C THR A 75 39.06 -2.15 -9.01
N GLU A 76 39.80 -1.08 -9.33
CA GLU A 76 39.21 0.13 -9.94
C GLU A 76 38.47 -0.19 -11.25
N ALA A 77 39.07 -1.05 -12.08
CA ALA A 77 38.45 -1.54 -13.31
C ALA A 77 37.12 -2.30 -13.05
N LEU A 78 37.04 -3.09 -11.98
CA LEU A 78 35.80 -3.76 -11.58
C LEU A 78 34.74 -2.76 -11.11
N ARG A 79 35.12 -1.76 -10.32
CA ARG A 79 34.19 -0.72 -9.83
C ARG A 79 33.62 0.08 -11.00
N GLU A 80 34.44 0.50 -11.95
CA GLU A 80 34.01 1.20 -13.16
C GLU A 80 33.08 0.32 -14.01
N LEU A 81 33.47 -0.94 -14.25
CA LEU A 81 32.66 -1.86 -15.04
C LEU A 81 31.28 -2.13 -14.41
N ARG A 82 31.21 -2.30 -13.08
CA ARG A 82 29.94 -2.45 -12.35
C ARG A 82 29.09 -1.19 -12.46
N ARG A 83 29.67 0.00 -12.33
CA ARG A 83 28.96 1.28 -12.50
C ARG A 83 28.38 1.42 -13.91
N ASN A 84 29.14 1.05 -14.94
CA ASN A 84 28.68 1.08 -16.32
C ASN A 84 27.52 0.12 -16.58
N ILE A 85 27.59 -1.11 -16.05
CA ILE A 85 26.51 -2.09 -16.19
C ILE A 85 25.27 -1.66 -15.40
N LEU A 86 25.43 -1.11 -14.20
CA LEU A 86 24.32 -0.53 -13.44
C LEU A 86 23.68 0.63 -14.22
N GLY A 87 24.48 1.48 -14.85
CA GLY A 87 24.00 2.52 -15.75
C GLY A 87 23.10 1.98 -16.86
N LEU A 88 23.49 0.87 -17.51
CA LEU A 88 22.65 0.21 -18.52
C LEU A 88 21.32 -0.31 -17.95
N MET A 89 21.34 -0.89 -16.74
CA MET A 89 20.09 -1.32 -16.08
C MET A 89 19.18 -0.15 -15.75
N MET A 90 19.76 0.99 -15.35
CA MET A 90 19.02 2.18 -14.90
C MET A 90 18.46 3.02 -16.04
N LEU A 91 18.82 2.73 -17.30
CA LEU A 91 18.26 3.40 -18.49
C LEU A 91 16.74 3.21 -18.59
N GLU A 92 16.26 2.02 -18.26
CA GLU A 92 14.83 1.68 -18.39
C GLU A 92 14.08 1.70 -17.04
N HIS A 93 14.81 1.95 -15.96
CA HIS A 93 14.26 2.06 -14.61
C HIS A 93 14.00 3.53 -14.25
N PRO A 94 12.88 3.89 -13.58
CA PRO A 94 12.64 5.20 -12.96
C PRO A 94 13.68 5.58 -11.90
N SER A 95 14.86 5.99 -12.33
CA SER A 95 16.09 6.08 -11.53
C SER A 95 16.53 7.51 -11.24
N ALA A 96 15.81 8.53 -11.71
CA ALA A 96 16.19 9.94 -11.57
C ALA A 96 16.50 10.36 -10.12
N CYS A 97 15.82 9.78 -9.13
CA CYS A 97 16.11 10.04 -7.72
C CYS A 97 17.52 9.60 -7.30
N LEU A 98 18.08 8.55 -7.92
CA LEU A 98 19.42 8.04 -7.64
C LEU A 98 20.53 8.94 -8.23
N LEU A 99 20.17 9.84 -9.16
CA LEU A 99 21.07 10.79 -9.81
C LEU A 99 20.97 12.21 -9.21
N CYS A 100 20.10 12.39 -8.21
CA CYS A 100 19.73 13.70 -7.70
C CYS A 100 20.65 14.14 -6.56
N ASP A 101 21.31 15.29 -6.72
CA ASP A 101 22.19 15.88 -5.70
C ASP A 101 21.43 16.36 -4.44
N ARG A 102 20.10 16.57 -4.55
CA ARG A 102 19.23 17.00 -3.44
C ARG A 102 18.46 15.83 -2.81
N ARG A 103 18.84 14.57 -3.08
CA ARG A 103 18.14 13.39 -2.58
C ARG A 103 18.04 13.38 -1.06
N GLU A 104 19.14 13.63 -0.34
CA GLU A 104 19.17 13.58 1.13
C GLU A 104 18.19 14.59 1.75
N GLN A 105 18.19 15.85 1.27
CA GLN A 105 17.25 16.88 1.70
C GLN A 105 15.79 16.50 1.40
N CYS A 106 15.55 15.88 0.24
CA CYS A 106 14.22 15.40 -0.13
C CYS A 106 13.75 14.28 0.79
N GLU A 107 14.65 13.40 1.23
CA GLU A 107 14.36 12.29 2.12
C GLU A 107 14.14 12.74 3.57
N GLU A 108 14.86 13.75 4.03
CA GLU A 108 14.58 14.39 5.31
C GLU A 108 13.18 15.02 5.33
N PHE A 109 12.79 15.67 4.24
CA PHE A 109 11.44 16.26 4.12
C PHE A 109 10.35 15.21 3.83
N ARG A 110 10.71 14.07 3.22
CA ARG A 110 9.81 12.97 2.83
C ARG A 110 10.44 11.62 3.18
N PRO A 111 10.41 11.24 4.47
CA PRO A 111 11.04 10.00 4.92
C PRO A 111 10.33 8.79 4.31
N SER A 112 9.00 8.77 4.32
CA SER A 112 8.17 7.69 3.77
C SER A 112 7.85 7.89 2.30
N SER A 113 7.55 6.79 1.60
CA SER A 113 7.13 6.83 0.21
C SER A 113 5.72 7.39 0.04
N GLU A 114 5.55 8.27 -0.94
CA GLU A 114 4.25 8.82 -1.28
C GLU A 114 3.35 7.75 -1.92
N LYS A 115 2.10 7.70 -1.47
CA LYS A 115 1.10 6.79 -2.02
C LYS A 115 0.71 7.29 -3.39
N VAL A 116 1.04 6.59 -4.46
CA VAL A 116 0.69 7.01 -5.83
C VAL A 116 0.24 5.81 -6.64
N GLY A 117 -0.39 6.06 -7.79
CA GLY A 117 -0.70 5.04 -8.77
C GLY A 117 0.52 4.17 -9.11
N ARG A 118 1.43 4.76 -9.88
CA ARG A 118 2.66 4.17 -10.43
C ARG A 118 3.90 4.76 -9.80
N THR A 119 4.95 3.97 -9.67
CA THR A 119 6.21 4.48 -9.13
C THR A 119 6.94 5.30 -10.20
N THR A 120 7.25 6.55 -9.87
CA THR A 120 7.95 7.49 -10.78
C THR A 120 9.30 7.94 -10.23
N GLY A 121 9.82 7.21 -9.23
CA GLY A 121 11.08 7.45 -8.53
C GLY A 121 11.05 6.93 -7.09
N CYS A 122 12.19 6.94 -6.41
CA CYS A 122 12.35 6.37 -5.06
C CYS A 122 11.37 6.96 -4.02
N HIS A 123 11.11 8.27 -4.05
CA HIS A 123 10.12 8.94 -3.17
C HIS A 123 8.67 8.44 -3.32
N THR A 124 8.37 7.66 -4.37
CA THR A 124 7.05 7.03 -4.60
C THR A 124 7.12 5.50 -4.58
N CYS A 125 8.31 4.94 -4.38
CA CYS A 125 8.53 3.50 -4.45
C CYS A 125 8.33 2.88 -3.07
N ASN A 126 7.38 1.96 -2.92
CA ASN A 126 7.18 1.22 -1.68
C ASN A 126 8.43 0.45 -1.20
N ASN A 127 9.31 0.08 -2.12
CA ASN A 127 10.52 -0.67 -1.80
C ASN A 127 11.69 0.22 -1.35
N LYS A 128 11.50 1.55 -1.20
CA LYS A 128 12.57 2.55 -0.98
C LYS A 128 13.60 2.12 0.07
N GLU A 129 13.16 1.58 1.20
CA GLU A 129 13.99 1.27 2.37
C GLU A 129 14.70 -0.09 2.30
N VAL A 130 14.24 -0.99 1.43
CA VAL A 130 14.74 -2.36 1.29
C VAL A 130 15.20 -2.68 -0.14
N CYS A 131 15.34 -1.67 -1.00
CA CYS A 131 15.70 -1.86 -2.40
C CYS A 131 17.19 -2.16 -2.58
N ASP A 132 17.51 -3.39 -3.02
CA ASP A 132 18.87 -3.83 -3.34
C ASP A 132 19.53 -2.94 -4.41
N VAL A 133 18.76 -2.52 -5.42
CA VAL A 133 19.27 -1.66 -6.51
C VAL A 133 19.67 -0.29 -5.98
N ARG A 134 18.87 0.29 -5.08
CA ARG A 134 19.18 1.59 -4.48
C ARG A 134 20.47 1.51 -3.67
N LYS A 135 20.58 0.52 -2.77
CA LYS A 135 21.78 0.30 -1.96
C LYS A 135 23.02 0.16 -2.86
N LEU A 136 22.90 -0.65 -3.91
CA LEU A 136 24.00 -0.84 -4.85
C LEU A 136 24.39 0.44 -5.61
N SER A 137 23.42 1.28 -5.99
CA SER A 137 23.68 2.59 -6.58
C SER A 137 24.47 3.49 -5.63
N GLU A 138 24.17 3.46 -4.34
CA GLU A 138 24.90 4.20 -3.30
C GLU A 138 26.33 3.67 -3.15
N ASP A 139 26.50 2.35 -3.00
CA ASP A 139 27.79 1.69 -2.83
C ASP A 139 28.77 1.94 -4.00
N LEU A 140 28.24 2.10 -5.22
CA LEU A 140 29.02 2.34 -6.44
C LEU A 140 29.19 3.83 -6.78
N GLY A 141 28.56 4.74 -6.04
CA GLY A 141 28.56 6.18 -6.32
C GLY A 141 27.93 6.50 -7.67
N PHE A 142 26.75 5.94 -7.95
CA PHE A 142 26.05 6.13 -9.21
C PHE A 142 25.42 7.52 -9.30
N CYS A 143 25.98 8.40 -10.14
CA CYS A 143 25.55 9.81 -10.24
C CYS A 143 25.25 10.29 -11.68
N GLN A 144 25.42 9.42 -12.67
CA GLN A 144 25.19 9.76 -14.07
C GLN A 144 24.71 8.57 -14.90
N LEU A 145 23.89 8.85 -15.91
CA LEU A 145 23.55 7.89 -16.96
C LEU A 145 24.42 8.13 -18.20
N PRO A 146 24.81 7.06 -18.92
CA PRO A 146 25.62 7.19 -20.12
C PRO A 146 24.85 7.75 -21.32
N VAL A 147 23.53 7.57 -21.35
CA VAL A 147 22.61 8.08 -22.37
C VAL A 147 21.27 8.46 -21.70
N PRO A 148 20.39 9.24 -22.36
CA PRO A 148 19.07 9.54 -21.82
C PRO A 148 18.27 8.27 -21.50
N PRO A 149 17.54 8.24 -20.37
CA PRO A 149 16.70 7.11 -19.99
C PRO A 149 15.55 6.92 -20.99
N LEU A 150 15.09 5.68 -21.10
CA LEU A 150 13.96 5.25 -21.92
C LEU A 150 12.87 4.73 -21.00
N TYR A 151 11.71 5.39 -20.94
CA TYR A 151 10.59 4.91 -20.15
C TYR A 151 9.67 4.07 -21.03
N HIS A 152 9.34 2.85 -20.59
CA HIS A 152 8.53 1.93 -21.39
C HIS A 152 7.04 2.27 -21.43
N PHE A 153 6.56 3.17 -20.57
CA PHE A 153 5.13 3.46 -20.40
C PHE A 153 4.27 2.21 -20.18
N ARG A 154 4.83 1.20 -19.50
CA ARG A 154 4.08 -0.02 -19.19
C ARG A 154 2.97 0.36 -18.21
N PRO A 155 1.72 -0.09 -18.44
CA PRO A 155 0.66 0.12 -17.48
C PRO A 155 1.02 -0.60 -16.18
N LEU A 156 0.56 -0.05 -15.06
CA LEU A 156 0.60 -0.76 -13.80
C LEU A 156 -0.46 -1.84 -13.82
N GLU A 157 -0.05 -3.09 -13.70
CA GLU A 157 -0.97 -4.22 -13.74
C GLU A 157 -1.59 -4.41 -12.35
N ARG A 158 -2.92 -4.23 -12.29
CA ARG A 158 -3.75 -4.36 -11.06
C ARG A 158 -4.95 -5.28 -11.24
N SER A 159 -5.03 -5.98 -12.38
CA SER A 159 -6.10 -6.95 -12.66
C SER A 159 -6.13 -8.10 -11.66
N ASP A 160 -4.97 -8.45 -11.08
CA ASP A 160 -4.88 -9.49 -10.07
C ASP A 160 -5.23 -8.97 -8.67
N PRO A 161 -5.79 -9.79 -7.77
CA PRO A 161 -6.37 -9.32 -6.50
C PRO A 161 -5.39 -8.87 -5.41
N PHE A 162 -4.16 -9.42 -5.39
CA PHE A 162 -3.24 -9.25 -4.24
C PHE A 162 -1.90 -8.61 -4.58
N ILE A 163 -1.49 -8.64 -5.86
CA ILE A 163 -0.17 -8.20 -6.28
C ILE A 163 -0.34 -7.04 -7.27
N ASP A 164 0.33 -5.93 -7.00
CA ASP A 164 0.53 -4.87 -7.98
C ASP A 164 1.85 -5.13 -8.72
N ARG A 165 1.82 -5.02 -10.05
CA ARG A 165 3.03 -5.22 -10.88
C ARG A 165 3.36 -3.97 -11.68
N ASP A 166 4.44 -3.30 -11.27
CA ASP A 166 5.01 -2.18 -12.01
C ASP A 166 6.25 -2.69 -12.77
N LEU A 167 6.05 -3.09 -14.03
CA LEU A 167 7.11 -3.63 -14.87
C LEU A 167 8.08 -2.54 -15.38
N ASN A 168 7.85 -1.26 -15.06
CA ASN A 168 8.85 -0.21 -15.27
C ASN A 168 9.96 -0.28 -14.20
N LEU A 169 9.73 -0.93 -13.06
CA LEU A 169 10.74 -1.12 -12.00
C LEU A 169 11.54 -2.43 -12.16
N CYS A 170 11.22 -3.23 -13.17
CA CYS A 170 11.82 -4.55 -13.35
C CYS A 170 13.21 -4.44 -13.98
N ILE A 171 14.21 -5.01 -13.32
CA ILE A 171 15.58 -5.13 -13.86
C ILE A 171 15.86 -6.48 -14.53
N LEU A 172 14.82 -7.27 -14.81
CA LEU A 172 14.90 -8.58 -15.46
C LEU A 172 15.87 -9.57 -14.77
N CYS A 173 15.96 -9.52 -13.43
CA CYS A 173 16.88 -10.37 -12.67
C CYS A 173 16.49 -11.86 -12.63
N GLY A 174 15.26 -12.20 -13.01
CA GLY A 174 14.74 -13.57 -13.04
C GLY A 174 14.63 -14.26 -11.69
N ARG A 175 14.70 -13.54 -10.55
CA ARG A 175 14.46 -14.13 -9.22
C ARG A 175 13.02 -14.65 -9.11
N CYS A 176 12.04 -13.84 -9.51
CA CYS A 176 10.62 -14.19 -9.52
C CYS A 176 10.29 -15.40 -10.42
N VAL A 177 10.88 -15.47 -11.61
CA VAL A 177 10.74 -16.61 -12.53
C VAL A 177 11.32 -17.88 -11.92
N ARG A 178 12.53 -17.80 -11.36
CA ARG A 178 13.22 -18.97 -10.79
C ARG A 178 12.55 -19.48 -9.52
N VAL A 179 12.03 -18.62 -8.65
CA VAL A 179 11.28 -19.09 -7.47
C VAL A 179 9.99 -19.80 -7.90
N CYS A 180 9.26 -19.23 -8.86
CA CYS A 180 8.02 -19.82 -9.37
C CYS A 180 8.26 -21.18 -10.08
N LYS A 181 9.38 -21.30 -10.80
CA LYS A 181 9.76 -22.53 -11.52
C LYS A 181 10.43 -23.57 -10.64
N HIS A 182 11.52 -23.23 -9.97
CA HIS A 182 12.39 -24.22 -9.31
C HIS A 182 11.94 -24.58 -7.89
N GLN A 183 11.31 -23.63 -7.18
CA GLN A 183 10.87 -23.85 -5.81
C GLN A 183 9.42 -24.35 -5.78
N HIS A 184 8.58 -23.81 -6.66
CA HIS A 184 7.14 -24.06 -6.65
C HIS A 184 6.63 -24.95 -7.79
N ASP A 185 7.47 -25.29 -8.76
CA ASP A 185 7.14 -26.17 -9.90
C ASP A 185 5.86 -25.77 -10.65
N THR A 186 5.72 -24.47 -10.95
CA THR A 186 4.52 -23.93 -11.64
C THR A 186 4.86 -23.13 -12.88
N SER A 187 5.90 -22.29 -12.83
CA SER A 187 6.32 -21.43 -13.96
C SER A 187 5.20 -20.51 -14.51
N ILE A 188 4.39 -19.94 -13.61
CA ILE A 188 3.30 -18.98 -13.94
C ILE A 188 3.83 -17.76 -14.70
N ILE A 189 4.96 -17.23 -14.24
CA ILE A 189 5.65 -16.09 -14.82
C ILE A 189 6.98 -16.51 -15.43
N ASP A 190 7.29 -15.98 -16.60
CA ASP A 190 8.56 -16.19 -17.31
C ASP A 190 9.00 -14.92 -18.05
N PHE A 191 10.14 -14.99 -18.73
CA PHE A 191 10.61 -13.97 -19.65
C PHE A 191 9.80 -14.00 -20.94
N VAL A 192 9.18 -12.87 -21.29
CA VAL A 192 8.41 -12.68 -22.52
C VAL A 192 9.10 -11.62 -23.38
N GLY A 193 9.23 -11.89 -24.67
CA GLY A 193 9.87 -10.98 -25.63
C GLY A 193 11.39 -11.16 -25.75
N ARG A 194 12.05 -10.21 -26.42
CA ARG A 194 13.51 -10.21 -26.63
C ARG A 194 14.06 -8.78 -26.62
N SER A 195 15.31 -8.61 -26.20
CA SER A 195 15.98 -7.29 -26.15
C SER A 195 15.18 -6.26 -25.32
N SER A 196 15.10 -5.00 -25.74
CA SER A 196 14.47 -3.90 -25.00
C SER A 196 12.97 -4.10 -24.71
N ILE A 197 12.27 -4.93 -25.49
CA ILE A 197 10.85 -5.25 -25.21
C ILE A 197 10.68 -6.41 -24.22
N SER A 198 11.77 -6.97 -23.66
CA SER A 198 11.69 -8.08 -22.71
C SER A 198 10.99 -7.64 -21.42
N ARG A 199 10.13 -8.51 -20.90
CA ARG A 199 9.40 -8.29 -19.66
C ARG A 199 9.15 -9.59 -18.92
N ILE A 200 8.85 -9.52 -17.63
CA ILE A 200 8.31 -10.65 -16.89
C ILE A 200 6.80 -10.69 -17.12
N GLY A 201 6.29 -11.81 -17.59
CA GLY A 201 4.89 -11.96 -17.93
C GLY A 201 4.44 -13.42 -17.97
N GLU A 202 3.13 -13.58 -18.12
CA GLU A 202 2.44 -14.84 -18.23
C GLU A 202 2.39 -15.30 -19.68
N ALA A 203 2.25 -16.61 -19.89
CA ALA A 203 2.00 -17.16 -21.21
C ALA A 203 0.70 -16.57 -21.80
N PHE A 204 0.78 -16.13 -23.06
CA PHE A 204 -0.34 -15.57 -23.83
C PHE A 204 -0.99 -14.31 -23.23
N GLY A 205 -0.33 -13.61 -22.30
CA GLY A 205 -0.85 -12.36 -21.73
C GLY A 205 -2.03 -12.53 -20.78
N ARG A 206 -2.19 -13.73 -20.22
CA ARG A 206 -3.18 -14.02 -19.16
C ARG A 206 -2.87 -13.25 -17.88
N THR A 207 -3.88 -13.07 -17.03
CA THR A 207 -3.70 -12.65 -15.63
C THR A 207 -3.07 -13.77 -14.79
N LEU A 208 -2.55 -13.45 -13.60
CA LEU A 208 -2.04 -14.48 -12.69
C LEU A 208 -3.17 -15.44 -12.28
N LEU A 209 -4.39 -14.93 -12.09
CA LEU A 209 -5.55 -15.74 -11.76
C LEU A 209 -5.89 -16.74 -12.88
N GLU A 210 -5.97 -16.30 -14.15
CA GLU A 210 -6.20 -17.16 -15.33
C GLU A 210 -5.06 -18.17 -15.57
N ALA A 211 -3.86 -17.86 -15.08
CA ALA A 211 -2.71 -18.76 -15.14
C ALA A 211 -2.66 -19.77 -13.98
N ASP A 212 -3.67 -19.79 -13.08
CA ASP A 212 -3.75 -20.66 -11.90
C ASP A 212 -2.67 -20.35 -10.84
N CYS A 213 -2.35 -19.07 -10.63
CA CYS A 213 -1.42 -18.64 -9.59
C CYS A 213 -1.92 -18.99 -8.19
N ARG A 214 -1.01 -19.50 -7.34
CA ARG A 214 -1.29 -19.78 -5.92
C ARG A 214 -1.40 -18.54 -5.05
N PHE A 215 -0.95 -17.38 -5.55
CA PHE A 215 -0.78 -16.16 -4.75
C PHE A 215 -0.02 -16.43 -3.44
N CYS A 216 1.10 -17.13 -3.54
CA CYS A 216 1.92 -17.50 -2.39
C CYS A 216 2.88 -16.39 -1.93
N GLY A 217 3.04 -15.33 -2.73
CA GLY A 217 3.85 -14.15 -2.41
C GLY A 217 5.35 -14.30 -2.61
N SER A 218 5.90 -15.49 -2.87
CA SER A 218 7.36 -15.67 -2.96
C SER A 218 8.03 -14.84 -4.06
N CYS A 219 7.32 -14.53 -5.15
CA CYS A 219 7.83 -13.65 -6.19
C CYS A 219 7.98 -12.19 -5.73
N VAL A 220 7.13 -11.74 -4.79
CA VAL A 220 7.24 -10.45 -4.11
C VAL A 220 8.43 -10.49 -3.16
N ASP A 221 8.57 -11.55 -2.36
CA ASP A 221 9.64 -11.67 -1.35
C ASP A 221 11.05 -11.63 -1.95
N VAL A 222 11.25 -12.26 -3.13
CA VAL A 222 12.58 -12.29 -3.77
C VAL A 222 12.86 -11.09 -4.69
N CYS A 223 11.90 -10.18 -4.88
CA CYS A 223 12.07 -9.05 -5.81
C CYS A 223 13.12 -8.07 -5.27
N PRO A 224 14.24 -7.79 -5.97
CA PRO A 224 15.26 -6.83 -5.52
C PRO A 224 14.82 -5.36 -5.68
N THR A 225 13.66 -5.14 -6.31
CA THR A 225 13.07 -3.82 -6.58
C THR A 225 11.63 -3.80 -6.07
N GLY A 226 10.86 -2.77 -6.40
CA GLY A 226 9.42 -2.72 -6.11
C GLY A 226 8.53 -3.26 -7.23
N SER A 227 9.08 -4.00 -8.21
CA SER A 227 8.33 -4.37 -9.42
C SER A 227 7.15 -5.30 -9.14
N LEU A 228 7.27 -6.17 -8.15
CA LEU A 228 6.18 -7.02 -7.64
C LEU A 228 5.94 -6.61 -6.20
N ALA A 229 4.74 -6.16 -5.88
CA ALA A 229 4.42 -5.63 -4.55
C ALA A 229 3.13 -6.24 -4.01
N ASP A 230 3.13 -6.60 -2.73
CA ASP A 230 1.90 -6.89 -1.99
C ASP A 230 1.04 -5.61 -1.94
N ARG A 231 -0.16 -5.66 -2.50
CA ARG A 231 -1.06 -4.50 -2.62
C ARG A 231 -1.39 -3.88 -1.27
N TYR A 232 -1.50 -4.70 -0.23
CA TYR A 232 -1.77 -4.25 1.14
C TYR A 232 -0.48 -3.72 1.77
N ALA A 233 0.55 -4.57 1.83
CA ALA A 233 1.73 -4.29 2.64
C ALA A 233 2.59 -3.15 2.08
N LYS A 234 2.53 -2.88 0.78
CA LYS A 234 3.39 -1.87 0.12
C LYS A 234 3.24 -0.46 0.68
N TRP A 235 2.12 -0.13 1.32
CA TRP A 235 1.91 1.22 1.86
C TRP A 235 2.52 1.44 3.24
N PHE A 236 2.85 0.35 3.94
CA PHE A 236 3.50 0.35 5.24
C PHE A 236 5.04 0.39 5.12
N GLY A 237 5.59 0.02 3.95
CA GLY A 237 7.04 0.06 3.74
C GLY A 237 7.76 -1.08 4.45
N LYS A 238 8.90 -0.81 5.10
CA LYS A 238 9.66 -1.81 5.84
C LYS A 238 9.07 -1.97 7.25
N PRO A 239 8.69 -3.18 7.69
CA PRO A 239 8.28 -3.41 9.06
C PRO A 239 9.39 -3.11 10.07
N ASP A 240 9.03 -2.59 11.26
CA ASP A 240 9.95 -2.30 12.36
C ASP A 240 10.63 -3.57 12.88
N SER A 241 9.86 -4.65 12.94
CA SER A 241 10.33 -5.95 13.42
C SER A 241 9.57 -7.08 12.75
N TRP A 242 10.09 -8.29 12.94
CA TRP A 242 9.41 -9.51 12.51
C TRP A 242 9.33 -10.49 13.69
N ALA A 243 8.19 -11.17 13.81
CA ALA A 243 7.95 -12.17 14.83
C ALA A 243 7.12 -13.33 14.29
N GLU A 244 7.15 -14.47 14.97
CA GLU A 244 6.51 -15.70 14.51
C GLU A 244 5.27 -16.04 15.32
N THR A 245 4.23 -16.59 14.68
CA THR A 245 3.02 -17.11 15.35
C THR A 245 2.33 -18.14 14.46
N THR A 246 1.20 -18.71 14.88
CA THR A 246 0.45 -19.72 14.12
C THR A 246 -0.76 -19.10 13.39
N CYS A 247 -0.99 -19.52 12.15
CA CYS A 247 -2.18 -19.16 11.37
C CYS A 247 -3.42 -19.93 11.85
N MET A 248 -4.55 -19.22 12.03
CA MET A 248 -5.80 -19.82 12.53
C MET A 248 -6.95 -19.88 11.51
N PHE A 249 -6.73 -19.49 10.25
CA PHE A 249 -7.81 -19.50 9.25
C PHE A 249 -8.30 -20.91 8.88
N CYS A 250 -7.51 -21.95 9.14
CA CYS A 250 -7.85 -23.35 8.93
C CYS A 250 -7.04 -24.23 9.87
N GLU A 251 -7.36 -25.53 9.90
CA GLU A 251 -6.75 -26.48 10.83
C GLU A 251 -5.30 -26.84 10.50
N GLU A 252 -4.71 -26.37 9.39
CA GLU A 252 -3.31 -26.67 9.06
C GLU A 252 -2.29 -26.10 10.06
N GLY A 253 -2.62 -25.01 10.76
CA GLY A 253 -1.76 -24.42 11.79
C GLY A 253 -0.38 -23.99 11.28
N CYS A 254 -0.29 -23.40 10.07
CA CYS A 254 0.98 -22.99 9.46
C CYS A 254 1.70 -21.91 10.28
N ALA A 255 3.03 -22.00 10.42
CA ALA A 255 3.84 -20.94 11.01
C ALA A 255 3.89 -19.69 10.10
N LEU A 256 3.60 -18.53 10.69
CA LEU A 256 3.62 -17.22 10.06
C LEU A 256 4.84 -16.45 10.55
N HIS A 257 5.55 -15.78 9.65
CA HIS A 257 6.53 -14.75 9.99
C HIS A 257 5.88 -13.40 9.68
N VAL A 258 5.46 -12.68 10.71
CA VAL A 258 4.62 -11.47 10.63
C VAL A 258 5.50 -10.24 10.83
N GLY A 259 5.44 -9.31 9.89
CA GLY A 259 6.05 -7.98 9.99
C GLY A 259 5.15 -7.05 10.80
N LEU A 260 5.74 -6.37 11.78
CA LEU A 260 5.05 -5.53 12.74
C LEU A 260 5.44 -4.06 12.57
N GLU A 261 4.47 -3.17 12.70
CA GLU A 261 4.65 -1.71 12.73
C GLU A 261 3.56 -1.13 13.63
N ASP A 262 3.94 -0.28 14.59
CA ASP A 262 3.01 0.38 15.53
C ASP A 262 1.96 -0.58 16.16
N GLY A 263 2.42 -1.76 16.60
CA GLY A 263 1.57 -2.78 17.22
C GLY A 263 0.56 -3.46 16.29
N LYS A 264 0.68 -3.27 14.97
CA LYS A 264 -0.16 -3.86 13.92
C LYS A 264 0.62 -4.85 13.06
N ALA A 265 -0.07 -5.82 12.47
CA ALA A 265 0.52 -6.75 11.50
C ALA A 265 0.44 -6.14 10.09
N VAL A 266 1.56 -5.80 9.47
CA VAL A 266 1.58 -5.07 8.18
C VAL A 266 1.98 -5.92 6.98
N ALA A 267 2.72 -7.00 7.21
CA ALA A 267 3.14 -7.95 6.17
C ALA A 267 3.23 -9.37 6.75
N VAL A 268 3.09 -10.41 5.93
CA VAL A 268 3.26 -11.79 6.37
C VAL A 268 4.04 -12.59 5.34
N ARG A 269 4.98 -13.43 5.76
CA ARG A 269 5.68 -14.40 4.90
C ARG A 269 5.79 -15.75 5.58
N ALA A 270 6.20 -16.77 4.82
CA ALA A 270 6.47 -18.08 5.38
C ALA A 270 7.75 -18.05 6.23
N VAL A 271 7.77 -18.80 7.34
CA VAL A 271 9.01 -19.06 8.10
C VAL A 271 9.97 -19.93 7.27
N ASP A 272 9.43 -20.97 6.64
CA ASP A 272 10.13 -21.80 5.66
C ASP A 272 9.95 -21.19 4.27
N GLU A 273 11.02 -20.59 3.72
CA GLU A 273 10.96 -19.96 2.40
C GLU A 273 10.63 -20.99 1.30
N ASP A 274 11.13 -22.23 1.40
CA ASP A 274 10.95 -23.29 0.40
C ASP A 274 9.48 -23.75 0.30
N LYS A 275 8.72 -23.57 1.37
CA LYS A 275 7.31 -23.94 1.43
C LYS A 275 6.49 -22.68 1.75
N PRO A 276 5.83 -22.06 0.75
CA PRO A 276 5.22 -20.75 0.93
C PRO A 276 3.81 -20.85 1.53
N LEU A 277 3.29 -19.78 2.11
CA LEU A 277 1.94 -19.73 2.68
C LEU A 277 0.85 -19.77 1.59
N CYS A 278 -0.36 -20.20 1.96
CA CYS A 278 -1.52 -20.03 1.10
C CYS A 278 -1.94 -18.55 1.05
N VAL A 279 -2.86 -18.22 0.15
CA VAL A 279 -3.38 -16.85 -0.02
C VAL A 279 -3.93 -16.24 1.27
N LEU A 280 -4.57 -17.04 2.13
CA LEU A 280 -5.10 -16.55 3.41
C LEU A 280 -3.98 -16.15 4.37
N GLY A 281 -3.02 -17.05 4.58
CA GLY A 281 -1.87 -16.79 5.44
C GLY A 281 -1.01 -15.63 4.94
N ARG A 282 -0.78 -15.55 3.63
CA ARG A 282 0.07 -14.51 3.01
C ARG A 282 -0.63 -13.15 2.94
N PHE A 283 -1.79 -13.09 2.28
CA PHE A 283 -2.40 -11.82 1.88
C PHE A 283 -3.66 -11.45 2.67
N ALA A 284 -4.32 -12.41 3.35
CA ALA A 284 -5.54 -12.11 4.13
C ALA A 284 -5.25 -11.76 5.59
N THR A 285 -4.18 -12.31 6.20
CA THR A 285 -3.86 -12.09 7.62
C THR A 285 -3.81 -10.61 7.99
N ALA A 286 -2.90 -9.83 7.40
CA ALA A 286 -2.73 -8.42 7.76
C ALA A 286 -4.02 -7.57 7.57
N PRO A 287 -4.71 -7.58 6.41
CA PRO A 287 -5.96 -6.84 6.26
C PRO A 287 -7.08 -7.32 7.18
N PHE A 288 -7.17 -8.63 7.46
CA PHE A 288 -8.16 -9.17 8.37
C PHE A 288 -7.90 -8.79 9.83
N MET A 289 -6.63 -8.72 10.26
CA MET A 289 -6.30 -8.27 11.62
C MET A 289 -6.61 -6.78 11.79
N ASN A 290 -6.24 -5.95 10.81
CA ASN A 290 -6.38 -4.50 10.86
C ASN A 290 -7.70 -3.98 10.28
N GLY A 291 -8.70 -4.84 10.11
CA GLY A 291 -9.96 -4.44 9.47
C GLY A 291 -10.61 -3.29 10.24
N THR A 292 -11.07 -2.32 9.46
CA THR A 292 -11.59 -1.06 10.00
C THR A 292 -12.93 -1.20 10.72
N GLU A 293 -13.69 -2.24 10.41
CA GLU A 293 -15.01 -2.54 11.00
C GLU A 293 -14.91 -3.40 12.26
N ARG A 294 -13.70 -3.68 12.78
CA ARG A 294 -13.50 -4.44 14.03
C ARG A 294 -14.28 -3.81 15.19
N LEU A 295 -14.86 -4.65 16.04
CA LEU A 295 -15.48 -4.22 17.30
C LEU A 295 -14.41 -3.68 18.26
N ARG A 296 -14.60 -2.47 18.78
CA ARG A 296 -13.59 -1.74 19.59
C ARG A 296 -14.00 -1.50 21.03
N ALA A 297 -15.29 -1.48 21.35
CA ALA A 297 -15.80 -1.22 22.69
C ALA A 297 -16.95 -2.17 23.02
N PRO A 298 -17.17 -2.50 24.32
CA PRO A 298 -18.37 -3.21 24.74
C PRO A 298 -19.63 -2.46 24.34
N GLN A 299 -20.67 -3.20 23.95
CA GLN A 299 -21.95 -2.63 23.55
C GLN A 299 -23.09 -3.31 24.32
N ILE A 300 -24.13 -2.54 24.61
CA ILE A 300 -25.38 -3.05 25.18
C ILE A 300 -26.56 -2.63 24.32
N ARG A 301 -27.60 -3.46 24.31
CA ARG A 301 -28.85 -3.16 23.63
C ARG A 301 -29.68 -2.14 24.41
N VAL A 302 -30.07 -1.06 23.73
CA VAL A 302 -30.99 -0.03 24.22
C VAL A 302 -32.08 0.18 23.16
N GLY A 303 -33.25 -0.44 23.37
CA GLY A 303 -34.28 -0.53 22.34
C GLY A 303 -33.79 -1.37 21.16
N ASP A 304 -33.89 -0.83 19.95
CA ASP A 304 -33.54 -1.54 18.71
C ASP A 304 -32.07 -1.38 18.32
N VAL A 305 -31.27 -0.61 19.06
CA VAL A 305 -29.88 -0.30 18.72
C VAL A 305 -28.88 -0.78 19.77
N LEU A 306 -27.66 -1.10 19.33
CA LEU A 306 -26.51 -1.34 20.19
C LEU A 306 -25.77 -0.02 20.46
N ARG A 307 -25.48 0.24 21.73
CA ARG A 307 -24.75 1.44 22.17
C ARG A 307 -23.43 1.04 22.83
N GLU A 308 -22.34 1.67 22.42
CA GLU A 308 -21.04 1.54 23.09
C GLU A 308 -21.09 2.05 24.53
N VAL A 309 -20.54 1.29 25.46
CA VAL A 309 -20.51 1.58 26.90
C VAL A 309 -19.17 1.18 27.52
N SER A 310 -18.97 1.51 28.80
CA SER A 310 -17.79 1.07 29.54
C SER A 310 -17.82 -0.43 29.81
N TRP A 311 -16.64 -1.03 30.05
CA TRP A 311 -16.52 -2.42 30.50
C TRP A 311 -17.32 -2.70 31.77
N GLU A 312 -17.32 -1.77 32.74
CA GLU A 312 -18.08 -1.92 33.99
C GLU A 312 -19.58 -2.01 33.73
N GLU A 313 -20.14 -1.09 32.94
CA GLU A 313 -21.57 -1.08 32.60
C GLU A 313 -21.98 -2.34 31.82
N ALA A 314 -21.17 -2.77 30.84
CA ALA A 314 -21.44 -3.98 30.07
C ALA A 314 -21.39 -5.25 30.94
N LEU A 315 -20.40 -5.36 31.83
CA LEU A 315 -20.26 -6.51 32.74
C LEU A 315 -21.40 -6.58 33.75
N THR A 316 -21.79 -5.45 34.35
CA THR A 316 -22.94 -5.38 35.25
C THR A 316 -24.22 -5.79 34.55
N ARG A 317 -24.48 -5.26 33.34
CA ARG A 317 -25.69 -5.64 32.60
C ARG A 317 -25.69 -7.11 32.19
N ALA A 318 -24.54 -7.65 31.79
CA ALA A 318 -24.41 -9.06 31.45
C ALA A 318 -24.63 -9.96 32.67
N SER A 319 -24.04 -9.62 33.83
CA SER A 319 -24.19 -10.42 35.05
C SER A 319 -25.62 -10.41 35.57
N GLU A 320 -26.31 -9.26 35.54
CA GLU A 320 -27.73 -9.13 35.88
C GLU A 320 -28.58 -10.08 35.04
N LYS A 321 -28.45 -10.04 33.71
CA LYS A 321 -29.23 -10.89 32.80
C LYS A 321 -28.91 -12.37 32.96
N LEU A 322 -27.62 -12.72 33.03
CA LEU A 322 -27.20 -14.13 33.11
C LEU A 322 -27.53 -14.77 34.47
N SER A 323 -27.54 -14.00 35.56
CA SER A 323 -27.85 -14.53 36.89
C SER A 323 -29.21 -15.22 36.99
N ALA A 324 -30.17 -14.84 36.14
CA ALA A 324 -31.52 -15.40 36.08
C ALA A 324 -31.63 -16.71 35.27
N CYS A 325 -30.59 -17.10 34.51
CA CYS A 325 -30.68 -18.15 33.49
C CYS A 325 -29.78 -19.37 33.75
N LYS A 326 -29.31 -19.59 34.99
CA LYS A 326 -28.39 -20.69 35.34
C LYS A 326 -28.98 -22.10 35.13
N GLY A 327 -28.12 -23.12 35.14
CA GLY A 327 -28.52 -24.51 34.97
C GLY A 327 -28.76 -24.89 33.50
N GLY A 328 -29.70 -25.79 33.25
CA GLY A 328 -30.01 -26.28 31.89
C GLY A 328 -30.51 -25.21 30.90
N ALA A 329 -30.90 -24.03 31.37
CA ALA A 329 -31.39 -22.92 30.54
C ALA A 329 -30.27 -22.10 29.88
N PHE A 330 -29.02 -22.24 30.34
CA PHE A 330 -27.86 -21.51 29.79
C PHE A 330 -26.99 -22.44 28.93
N ALA A 331 -26.39 -21.92 27.88
CA ALA A 331 -25.35 -22.59 27.11
C ALA A 331 -24.21 -21.65 26.71
N VAL A 332 -23.01 -22.21 26.57
CA VAL A 332 -21.88 -21.55 25.89
C VAL A 332 -21.64 -22.24 24.57
N VAL A 333 -21.48 -21.44 23.51
CA VAL A 333 -21.18 -21.93 22.15
C VAL A 333 -19.89 -21.29 21.65
N CYS A 334 -18.86 -22.10 21.41
CA CYS A 334 -17.61 -21.67 20.79
C CYS A 334 -17.21 -22.60 19.65
N ASP A 335 -16.15 -22.28 18.91
CA ASP A 335 -15.56 -23.15 17.90
C ASP A 335 -14.08 -23.49 18.19
N THR A 336 -13.40 -24.13 17.23
CA THR A 336 -11.99 -24.51 17.33
C THR A 336 -11.01 -23.37 17.05
N SER A 337 -11.48 -22.15 16.76
CA SER A 337 -10.63 -20.98 16.49
C SER A 337 -10.08 -20.30 17.75
N LEU A 338 -10.47 -20.80 18.94
CA LEU A 338 -9.99 -20.34 20.24
C LEU A 338 -8.81 -21.17 20.76
N THR A 339 -7.98 -20.53 21.59
CA THR A 339 -6.94 -21.24 22.34
C THR A 339 -7.55 -22.33 23.23
N LEU A 340 -6.79 -23.40 23.48
CA LEU A 340 -7.18 -24.47 24.39
C LEU A 340 -7.39 -23.93 25.82
N GLU A 341 -6.58 -22.94 26.21
CA GLU A 341 -6.68 -22.23 27.48
C GLU A 341 -8.00 -21.45 27.60
N ASP A 342 -8.37 -20.67 26.57
CA ASP A 342 -9.65 -19.94 26.57
C ASP A 342 -10.83 -20.91 26.60
N ARG A 343 -10.77 -22.01 25.83
CA ARG A 343 -11.81 -23.06 25.86
C ARG A 343 -11.92 -23.72 27.24
N TYR A 344 -10.82 -23.92 27.94
CA TYR A 344 -10.83 -24.41 29.32
C TYR A 344 -11.53 -23.43 30.25
N VAL A 345 -11.22 -22.14 30.16
CA VAL A 345 -11.86 -21.07 30.96
C VAL A 345 -13.35 -20.97 30.66
N LEU A 346 -13.76 -20.98 29.38
CA LEU A 346 -15.17 -21.00 28.95
C LEU A 346 -15.93 -22.22 29.51
N LYS A 347 -15.32 -23.41 29.44
CA LYS A 347 -15.90 -24.63 29.98
C LYS A 347 -16.10 -24.52 31.50
N LYS A 348 -15.08 -24.05 32.21
CA LYS A 348 -15.13 -23.81 33.67
C LYS A 348 -16.18 -22.79 34.05
N PHE A 349 -16.34 -21.71 33.28
CA PHE A 349 -17.41 -20.75 33.49
C PHE A 349 -18.79 -21.41 33.35
N THR A 350 -18.97 -22.22 32.30
CA THR A 350 -20.23 -22.92 32.03
C THR A 350 -20.60 -23.86 33.18
N THR A 351 -19.67 -24.69 33.63
CA THR A 351 -19.93 -25.72 34.65
C THR A 351 -19.92 -25.18 36.07
N ASP A 352 -18.94 -24.34 36.42
CA ASP A 352 -18.66 -23.99 37.83
C ASP A 352 -19.37 -22.68 38.23
N VAL A 353 -19.54 -21.72 37.31
CA VAL A 353 -20.21 -20.42 37.58
C VAL A 353 -21.70 -20.47 37.25
N MET A 354 -22.02 -21.00 36.07
CA MET A 354 -23.39 -21.04 35.54
C MET A 354 -24.12 -22.34 35.86
N ALA A 355 -23.43 -23.34 36.44
CA ALA A 355 -23.97 -24.65 36.79
C ALA A 355 -24.69 -25.35 35.62
N SER A 356 -24.25 -25.08 34.38
CA SER A 356 -24.86 -25.60 33.17
C SER A 356 -24.08 -26.80 32.62
N PRO A 357 -24.75 -27.85 32.12
CA PRO A 357 -24.11 -28.93 31.38
C PRO A 357 -23.82 -28.57 29.91
N ASN A 358 -24.32 -27.44 29.41
CA ASN A 358 -24.37 -27.13 27.98
C ASN A 358 -23.14 -26.34 27.50
N PHE A 359 -21.97 -26.99 27.45
CA PHE A 359 -20.78 -26.44 26.78
C PHE A 359 -20.62 -27.05 25.39
N ILE A 360 -20.84 -26.24 24.35
CA ILE A 360 -20.95 -26.69 22.97
C ILE A 360 -19.75 -26.16 22.18
N ILE A 361 -18.96 -27.09 21.62
CA ILE A 361 -17.88 -26.76 20.69
C ILE A 361 -18.37 -27.13 19.28
N SER A 362 -18.57 -26.11 18.45
CA SER A 362 -18.82 -26.29 17.02
C SER A 362 -17.50 -26.58 16.30
N VAL A 363 -17.49 -27.60 15.45
CA VAL A 363 -16.35 -27.89 14.57
C VAL A 363 -16.65 -27.27 13.21
N PRO A 364 -15.80 -26.38 12.68
CA PRO A 364 -15.97 -25.83 11.34
C PRO A 364 -15.91 -26.94 10.28
N ASP A 365 -16.68 -26.80 9.20
CA ASP A 365 -16.53 -27.64 8.02
C ASP A 365 -15.24 -27.29 7.23
N GLY A 366 -14.99 -28.00 6.12
CA GLY A 366 -13.81 -27.76 5.28
C GLY A 366 -13.72 -26.35 4.68
N ASN A 367 -14.81 -25.57 4.74
CA ASN A 367 -14.87 -24.17 4.29
C ASN A 367 -14.86 -23.18 5.47
N GLY A 368 -14.65 -23.66 6.69
CA GLY A 368 -14.60 -22.87 7.91
C GLY A 368 -15.96 -22.48 8.48
N ARG A 369 -17.08 -23.03 7.98
CA ARG A 369 -18.41 -22.74 8.54
C ARG A 369 -18.67 -23.59 9.77
N ALA A 370 -18.87 -22.94 10.89
CA ALA A 370 -19.30 -23.55 12.14
C ALA A 370 -20.81 -23.32 12.33
N LYS A 371 -21.54 -24.35 12.76
CA LYS A 371 -22.96 -24.27 13.14
C LYS A 371 -23.19 -25.07 14.41
N ALA A 372 -23.87 -24.47 15.37
CA ALA A 372 -24.20 -25.11 16.63
C ALA A 372 -25.68 -25.54 16.69
N SER A 373 -25.93 -26.67 17.35
CA SER A 373 -27.28 -27.10 17.72
C SER A 373 -27.47 -26.89 19.22
N LEU A 374 -28.50 -26.14 19.60
CA LEU A 374 -28.84 -25.86 20.99
C LEU A 374 -29.78 -26.97 21.52
N PRO A 375 -29.53 -27.51 22.73
CA PRO A 375 -30.46 -28.40 23.41
C PRO A 375 -31.81 -27.73 23.72
N ASP A 376 -32.86 -28.55 23.85
CA ASP A 376 -34.18 -28.09 24.26
C ASP A 376 -34.14 -27.41 25.64
N GLY A 377 -34.86 -26.30 25.78
CA GLY A 377 -34.96 -25.55 27.03
C GLY A 377 -33.84 -24.54 27.29
N VAL A 378 -32.86 -24.41 26.38
CA VAL A 378 -31.89 -23.31 26.42
C VAL A 378 -32.57 -22.00 26.00
N THR A 379 -32.56 -21.01 26.89
CA THR A 379 -33.12 -19.67 26.63
C THR A 379 -32.08 -18.56 26.72
N ALA A 380 -30.87 -18.86 27.23
CA ALA A 380 -29.75 -17.92 27.30
C ALA A 380 -28.48 -18.51 26.70
N VAL A 381 -27.81 -17.76 25.82
CA VAL A 381 -26.55 -18.20 25.19
C VAL A 381 -25.47 -17.13 25.34
N LEU A 382 -24.27 -17.57 25.69
CA LEU A 382 -23.03 -16.83 25.43
C LEU A 382 -22.30 -17.49 24.27
N THR A 383 -21.96 -16.73 23.23
CA THR A 383 -21.27 -17.28 22.06
C THR A 383 -20.07 -16.47 21.61
N THR A 384 -19.06 -17.14 21.05
CA THR A 384 -17.80 -16.54 20.60
C THR A 384 -17.75 -16.31 19.09
N GLY A 385 -18.91 -16.11 18.44
CA GLY A 385 -19.02 -15.88 17.00
C GLY A 385 -20.44 -16.13 16.50
N ASP A 386 -20.64 -16.01 15.19
CA ASP A 386 -21.94 -16.26 14.56
C ASP A 386 -22.11 -17.75 14.19
N PHE A 387 -22.56 -18.54 15.17
CA PHE A 387 -22.73 -19.99 15.02
C PHE A 387 -24.18 -20.46 15.09
N LEU A 388 -25.12 -19.54 15.33
CA LEU A 388 -26.53 -19.84 15.54
C LEU A 388 -27.33 -19.56 14.26
N THR A 389 -28.36 -20.35 14.01
CA THR A 389 -29.35 -20.02 12.97
C THR A 389 -30.23 -18.86 13.44
N GLU A 390 -30.83 -18.13 12.49
CA GLU A 390 -31.78 -17.05 12.77
C GLU A 390 -32.91 -17.51 13.72
N THR A 391 -33.49 -18.69 13.46
CA THR A 391 -34.52 -19.28 14.32
C THR A 391 -34.04 -19.54 15.74
N GLN A 392 -32.81 -20.04 15.93
CA GLN A 392 -32.25 -20.26 17.26
C GLN A 392 -31.97 -18.93 17.96
N ARG A 393 -31.35 -17.97 17.25
CA ARG A 393 -31.02 -16.63 17.76
C ARG A 393 -32.27 -15.92 18.28
N ASP A 394 -33.35 -15.93 17.50
CA ASP A 394 -34.58 -15.18 17.79
C ASP A 394 -35.42 -15.81 18.90
N ALA A 395 -35.22 -17.11 19.17
CA ALA A 395 -35.86 -17.82 20.26
C ALA A 395 -35.22 -17.57 21.64
N LEU A 396 -34.06 -16.90 21.70
CA LEU A 396 -33.35 -16.63 22.95
C LEU A 396 -33.91 -15.40 23.70
N ASP A 397 -34.04 -15.57 25.01
CA ASP A 397 -34.38 -14.49 25.95
C ASP A 397 -33.16 -13.60 26.24
N VAL A 398 -31.97 -14.22 26.31
CA VAL A 398 -30.69 -13.54 26.58
C VAL A 398 -29.60 -14.02 25.63
N LEU A 399 -28.95 -13.09 24.93
CA LEU A 399 -27.85 -13.38 24.03
C LEU A 399 -26.64 -12.48 24.32
N VAL A 400 -25.53 -13.09 24.75
CA VAL A 400 -24.25 -12.42 24.96
C VAL A 400 -23.26 -12.87 23.89
N VAL A 401 -22.66 -11.93 23.18
CA VAL A 401 -21.77 -12.21 22.05
C VAL A 401 -20.36 -11.71 22.36
N GLN A 402 -19.36 -12.57 22.18
CA GLN A 402 -17.93 -12.21 22.15
C GLN A 402 -17.46 -12.35 20.72
N ASP A 403 -17.17 -11.24 20.04
CA ASP A 403 -16.80 -11.30 18.62
C ASP A 403 -15.82 -10.20 18.23
N CYS A 404 -15.13 -10.41 17.11
CA CYS A 404 -14.12 -9.54 16.55
C CYS A 404 -14.70 -8.55 15.51
N TYR A 405 -15.78 -8.93 14.82
CA TYR A 405 -16.46 -8.14 13.80
C TYR A 405 -17.98 -8.14 14.00
N PRO A 406 -18.71 -7.12 13.48
CA PRO A 406 -20.14 -7.17 13.37
C PRO A 406 -20.62 -8.29 12.43
N SER A 407 -21.67 -9.00 12.85
CA SER A 407 -22.34 -10.08 12.11
C SER A 407 -23.85 -10.07 12.37
N ALA A 408 -24.61 -10.94 11.69
CA ALA A 408 -26.07 -10.97 11.81
C ALA A 408 -26.54 -11.32 13.24
N ILE A 409 -25.73 -12.05 14.02
CA ILE A 409 -26.07 -12.39 15.40
C ILE A 409 -26.21 -11.16 16.31
N LEU A 410 -25.56 -10.04 15.97
CA LEU A 410 -25.63 -8.80 16.75
C LEU A 410 -27.02 -8.16 16.71
N GLU A 411 -27.85 -8.45 15.71
CA GLU A 411 -29.21 -7.89 15.58
C GLU A 411 -30.10 -8.20 16.81
N LYS A 412 -29.84 -9.33 17.47
CA LYS A 412 -30.58 -9.78 18.67
C LYS A 412 -29.72 -9.74 19.95
N ALA A 413 -28.40 -9.56 19.82
CA ALA A 413 -27.49 -9.56 20.97
C ALA A 413 -27.88 -8.50 22.01
N ASP A 414 -27.96 -8.90 23.27
CA ASP A 414 -28.22 -8.02 24.40
C ASP A 414 -26.96 -7.30 24.86
N ILE A 415 -25.84 -8.01 24.84
CA ILE A 415 -24.50 -7.51 25.17
C ILE A 415 -23.52 -8.05 24.13
N VAL A 416 -22.63 -7.18 23.66
CA VAL A 416 -21.52 -7.52 22.77
C VAL A 416 -20.21 -7.12 23.45
N PHE A 417 -19.26 -8.06 23.54
CA PHE A 417 -17.92 -7.81 24.01
C PHE A 417 -16.92 -7.92 22.86
N PRO A 418 -16.05 -6.91 22.65
CA PRO A 418 -15.06 -6.94 21.58
C PRO A 418 -13.94 -7.93 21.90
N ALA A 419 -13.76 -8.92 21.03
CA ALA A 419 -12.78 -9.99 21.17
C ALA A 419 -11.50 -9.76 20.35
N ALA A 420 -10.38 -10.20 20.92
CA ALA A 420 -9.07 -10.23 20.27
C ALA A 420 -9.01 -11.34 19.20
N LEU A 421 -8.15 -11.17 18.23
CA LEU A 421 -7.85 -12.14 17.18
C LEU A 421 -6.54 -12.90 17.46
N PHE A 422 -6.20 -13.86 16.59
CA PHE A 422 -5.13 -14.82 16.86
C PHE A 422 -3.73 -14.23 16.89
N THR A 423 -3.42 -13.10 16.21
CA THR A 423 -2.13 -12.42 16.40
C THR A 423 -2.12 -11.45 17.58
N GLU A 424 -3.26 -11.25 18.24
CA GLU A 424 -3.45 -10.38 19.41
C GLU A 424 -3.51 -11.20 20.71
N THR A 425 -3.45 -12.53 20.59
CA THR A 425 -3.66 -13.52 21.66
C THR A 425 -2.45 -14.45 21.77
N GLU A 426 -2.20 -14.96 22.97
CA GLU A 426 -1.20 -16.00 23.23
C GLU A 426 -1.87 -17.26 23.82
N GLY A 427 -1.33 -18.43 23.51
CA GLY A 427 -1.84 -19.71 24.01
C GLY A 427 -1.53 -20.85 23.06
N THR A 428 -2.34 -21.91 23.13
CA THR A 428 -2.09 -23.15 22.40
C THR A 428 -3.30 -23.55 21.55
N VAL A 429 -3.05 -24.00 20.33
CA VAL A 429 -4.08 -24.50 19.42
C VAL A 429 -3.68 -25.87 18.88
N LEU A 430 -4.63 -26.62 18.33
CA LEU A 430 -4.36 -27.91 17.70
C LEU A 430 -4.45 -27.78 16.20
N ASP A 431 -3.50 -28.39 15.49
CA ASP A 431 -3.61 -28.56 14.04
C ASP A 431 -4.45 -29.79 13.67
N CYS A 432 -4.64 -30.02 12.36
CA CYS A 432 -5.40 -31.13 11.79
C CYS A 432 -4.83 -32.52 12.12
N ARG A 433 -3.61 -32.57 12.68
CA ARG A 433 -2.95 -33.79 13.18
C ARG A 433 -3.01 -33.91 14.69
N ASN A 434 -3.82 -33.07 15.36
CA ASN A 434 -3.88 -32.94 16.81
C ASN A 434 -2.53 -32.60 17.46
N THR A 435 -1.63 -31.92 16.74
CA THR A 435 -0.36 -31.44 17.30
C THR A 435 -0.55 -30.04 17.88
N ALA A 436 -0.04 -29.81 19.09
CA ALA A 436 -0.08 -28.50 19.73
C ALA A 436 0.83 -27.48 19.01
N ARG A 437 0.25 -26.34 18.66
CA ARG A 437 0.90 -25.20 18.00
C ARG A 437 0.78 -23.95 18.88
N PRO A 438 1.86 -23.17 19.06
CA PRO A 438 1.82 -21.99 19.89
C PRO A 438 1.23 -20.81 19.10
N LEU A 439 0.36 -20.06 19.74
CA LEU A 439 0.03 -18.70 19.37
C LEU A 439 0.86 -17.75 20.23
N HIS A 440 1.56 -16.86 19.55
CA HIS A 440 2.28 -15.75 20.17
C HIS A 440 1.50 -14.47 19.92
N ARG A 441 1.33 -13.67 20.98
CA ARG A 441 0.76 -12.33 20.89
C ARG A 441 1.79 -11.39 20.24
N LEU A 442 1.48 -10.94 19.03
CA LEU A 442 2.36 -10.08 18.22
C LEU A 442 1.81 -8.65 18.07
N THR A 443 0.49 -8.49 18.14
CA THR A 443 -0.20 -7.21 17.90
C THR A 443 -1.09 -6.81 19.08
N THR A 444 -1.57 -5.57 19.04
CA THR A 444 -2.46 -5.02 20.06
C THR A 444 -3.91 -5.11 19.60
N PRO A 445 -4.83 -5.68 20.40
CA PRO A 445 -6.26 -5.62 20.10
C PRO A 445 -6.75 -4.18 19.89
N PRO A 446 -7.67 -3.94 18.95
CA PRO A 446 -8.14 -2.59 18.66
C PRO A 446 -9.03 -2.04 19.79
N GLY A 447 -8.80 -0.80 20.19
CA GLY A 447 -9.61 -0.11 21.19
C GLY A 447 -9.53 -0.77 22.57
N GLN A 448 -10.66 -1.26 23.06
CA GLN A 448 -10.82 -1.91 24.36
C GLN A 448 -11.05 -3.43 24.23
N ALA A 449 -10.78 -4.02 23.07
CA ALA A 449 -10.88 -5.45 22.85
C ALA A 449 -9.98 -6.26 23.80
N ARG A 450 -10.45 -7.44 24.22
CA ARG A 450 -9.75 -8.36 25.13
C ARG A 450 -9.77 -9.77 24.58
N THR A 451 -8.88 -10.64 25.06
CA THR A 451 -8.92 -12.07 24.70
C THR A 451 -10.19 -12.72 25.25
N ASP A 452 -10.74 -13.73 24.56
CA ASP A 452 -12.01 -14.37 24.96
C ASP A 452 -11.96 -14.87 26.43
N GLY A 453 -10.83 -15.44 26.88
CA GLY A 453 -10.62 -15.84 28.27
C GLY A 453 -10.66 -14.68 29.27
N GLU A 454 -10.04 -13.54 28.96
CA GLU A 454 -10.08 -12.35 29.83
C GLU A 454 -11.50 -11.80 30.00
N ILE A 455 -12.33 -11.87 28.94
CA ILE A 455 -13.73 -11.45 28.97
C ILE A 455 -14.51 -12.36 29.93
N ILE A 456 -14.31 -13.68 29.82
CA ILE A 456 -14.98 -14.65 30.69
C ILE A 456 -14.55 -14.51 32.14
N THR A 457 -13.26 -14.34 32.41
CA THR A 457 -12.75 -14.12 33.77
C THR A 457 -13.35 -12.86 34.39
N ALA A 458 -13.48 -11.78 33.61
CA ALA A 458 -14.11 -10.55 34.08
C ALA A 458 -15.62 -10.75 34.36
N LEU A 459 -16.32 -11.53 33.52
CA LEU A 459 -17.73 -11.84 33.71
C LEU A 459 -17.97 -12.74 34.94
N ALA A 460 -17.08 -13.72 35.17
CA ALA A 460 -17.12 -14.57 36.36
C ALA A 460 -16.95 -13.75 37.66
N ALA A 461 -16.04 -12.79 37.65
CA ALA A 461 -15.84 -11.85 38.76
C ALA A 461 -17.09 -10.98 38.99
N ALA A 462 -17.72 -10.48 37.92
CA ALA A 462 -18.97 -9.69 38.01
C ALA A 462 -20.17 -10.52 38.52
N LEU A 463 -20.14 -11.84 38.38
CA LEU A 463 -21.10 -12.79 38.96
C LEU A 463 -20.75 -13.20 40.41
N ASN A 464 -19.82 -12.50 41.06
CA ASN A 464 -19.39 -12.70 42.45
C ASN A 464 -18.84 -14.10 42.75
N THR A 465 -18.17 -14.74 41.78
CA THR A 465 -17.55 -16.05 42.00
C THR A 465 -16.11 -15.89 42.51
N SER A 466 -15.83 -16.39 43.71
CA SER A 466 -14.47 -16.46 44.25
C SER A 466 -13.74 -17.71 43.77
N GLY A 467 -12.44 -17.61 43.51
CA GLY A 467 -11.60 -18.76 43.13
C GLY A 467 -11.73 -19.24 41.69
N PHE A 468 -12.33 -18.44 40.80
CA PHE A 468 -12.33 -18.73 39.35
C PHE A 468 -10.90 -18.61 38.78
N PRO A 469 -10.51 -19.44 37.78
CA PRO A 469 -9.17 -19.36 37.19
C PRO A 469 -8.82 -17.95 36.72
N GLY A 470 -7.57 -17.54 37.01
CA GLY A 470 -7.01 -16.30 36.45
C GLY A 470 -6.64 -16.45 34.97
N ASN A 471 -6.03 -15.41 34.40
CA ASN A 471 -5.64 -15.38 32.98
C ASN A 471 -4.17 -15.80 32.74
N ASP A 472 -3.48 -16.34 33.74
CA ASP A 472 -2.10 -16.81 33.57
C ASP A 472 -2.06 -18.04 32.67
N ARG A 473 -1.47 -17.90 31.47
CA ARG A 473 -1.52 -18.92 30.42
C ARG A 473 -0.82 -20.21 30.79
N ALA A 474 0.33 -20.14 31.48
CA ALA A 474 1.08 -21.32 31.92
C ALA A 474 0.27 -22.15 32.93
N THR A 475 -0.34 -21.48 33.92
CA THR A 475 -1.20 -22.12 34.93
C THR A 475 -2.44 -22.75 34.28
N LEU A 476 -3.08 -22.06 33.33
CA LEU A 476 -4.21 -22.59 32.58
C LEU A 476 -3.82 -23.81 31.74
N ALA A 477 -2.65 -23.77 31.09
CA ALA A 477 -2.13 -24.88 30.31
C ALA A 477 -1.88 -26.13 31.16
N GLU A 478 -1.25 -25.97 32.33
CA GLU A 478 -1.04 -27.05 33.29
C GLU A 478 -2.38 -27.62 33.78
N ALA A 479 -3.30 -26.75 34.22
CA ALA A 479 -4.62 -27.17 34.74
C ALA A 479 -5.50 -27.85 33.69
N ALA A 480 -5.33 -27.52 32.41
CA ALA A 480 -6.02 -28.12 31.29
C ALA A 480 -5.31 -29.37 30.72
N GLY A 481 -4.09 -29.68 31.17
CA GLY A 481 -3.27 -30.78 30.65
C GLY A 481 -2.83 -30.57 29.19
N ILE A 482 -2.56 -29.31 28.81
CA ILE A 482 -2.17 -28.93 27.45
C ILE A 482 -0.68 -29.28 27.24
N PRO A 483 -0.32 -30.03 26.18
CA PRO A 483 1.06 -30.41 25.93
C PRO A 483 1.89 -29.24 25.38
N GLU A 484 3.22 -29.39 25.44
CA GLU A 484 4.15 -28.41 24.87
C GLU A 484 3.90 -28.23 23.36
N ALA A 485 3.89 -26.96 22.93
CA ALA A 485 3.53 -26.58 21.58
C ALA A 485 4.75 -26.22 20.74
N THR A 486 4.75 -26.60 19.46
CA THR A 486 5.84 -26.29 18.53
C THR A 486 5.32 -25.67 17.24
N LEU A 487 5.99 -24.62 16.73
CA LEU A 487 5.62 -23.99 15.47
C LEU A 487 5.70 -24.99 14.31
N TYR A 488 4.71 -24.95 13.41
CA TYR A 488 4.75 -25.75 12.20
C TYR A 488 5.59 -25.06 11.11
N SER A 489 6.90 -25.01 11.33
CA SER A 489 7.83 -24.30 10.45
C SER A 489 8.16 -25.09 9.18
N LYS A 490 8.35 -26.41 9.25
CA LYS A 490 8.73 -27.25 8.10
C LYS A 490 7.54 -27.99 7.51
N ARG A 491 7.06 -27.55 6.34
CA ARG A 491 5.90 -28.15 5.67
C ARG A 491 6.31 -29.21 4.66
N GLU A 492 5.47 -30.23 4.50
CA GLU A 492 5.73 -31.33 3.56
C GLU A 492 5.35 -30.94 2.13
N SER A 493 4.24 -30.22 1.97
CA SER A 493 3.68 -29.82 0.67
C SER A 493 3.54 -28.30 0.54
N VAL A 494 3.48 -27.85 -0.71
CA VAL A 494 3.09 -26.47 -1.05
C VAL A 494 1.56 -26.38 -1.07
N PRO A 495 0.97 -25.22 -0.74
CA PRO A 495 -0.48 -25.05 -0.79
C PRO A 495 -1.03 -25.22 -2.22
N ALA A 496 -2.32 -25.53 -2.32
CA ALA A 496 -3.03 -25.55 -3.59
C ALA A 496 -3.14 -24.15 -4.21
N ALA A 497 -3.58 -24.07 -5.47
CA ALA A 497 -3.90 -22.80 -6.13
C ALA A 497 -5.02 -22.05 -5.40
N ALA A 498 -4.92 -20.72 -5.35
CA ALA A 498 -5.89 -19.87 -4.65
C ALA A 498 -7.27 -19.88 -5.32
N SER A 499 -7.28 -20.20 -6.62
CA SER A 499 -8.46 -20.35 -7.48
C SER A 499 -9.37 -21.51 -7.05
N ASN A 500 -8.88 -22.48 -6.28
CA ASN A 500 -9.66 -23.65 -5.90
C ASN A 500 -10.39 -23.41 -4.56
N PRO A 501 -11.71 -23.14 -4.57
CA PRO A 501 -12.45 -22.83 -3.35
C PRO A 501 -12.50 -24.00 -2.37
N ALA A 502 -12.56 -25.25 -2.86
CA ALA A 502 -12.58 -26.45 -2.02
C ALA A 502 -11.27 -26.70 -1.24
N LYS A 503 -10.23 -25.89 -1.45
CA LYS A 503 -8.93 -25.97 -0.78
C LYS A 503 -8.61 -24.75 0.08
N ARG A 504 -9.56 -23.84 0.28
CA ARG A 504 -9.40 -22.66 1.14
C ARG A 504 -10.63 -22.49 2.03
N SER A 505 -10.40 -22.09 3.27
CA SER A 505 -11.49 -21.63 4.13
C SER A 505 -12.03 -20.29 3.61
N ALA A 506 -13.35 -20.15 3.47
CA ALA A 506 -14.00 -18.88 3.19
C ALA A 506 -14.57 -18.21 4.45
N TRP A 507 -14.65 -18.95 5.57
CA TRP A 507 -15.27 -18.48 6.80
C TRP A 507 -14.32 -18.59 8.00
N PHE A 508 -14.43 -17.64 8.93
CA PHE A 508 -13.70 -17.66 10.19
C PHE A 508 -14.58 -17.06 11.29
N ARG A 509 -14.85 -17.80 12.38
CA ARG A 509 -15.75 -17.37 13.48
C ARG A 509 -17.14 -16.89 13.02
N GLY A 510 -17.67 -17.47 11.93
CA GLY A 510 -18.95 -17.05 11.34
C GLY A 510 -18.86 -15.85 10.39
N HIS A 511 -17.67 -15.31 10.13
CA HIS A 511 -17.46 -14.21 9.20
C HIS A 511 -16.99 -14.69 7.84
N ASN A 512 -17.61 -14.18 6.77
CA ASN A 512 -17.12 -14.41 5.40
C ASN A 512 -15.88 -13.55 5.14
N LEU A 513 -14.73 -14.21 4.97
CA LEU A 513 -13.44 -13.54 4.78
C LEU A 513 -13.42 -12.63 3.54
N ALA A 514 -14.18 -12.97 2.48
CA ALA A 514 -14.23 -12.16 1.27
C ALA A 514 -14.96 -10.81 1.46
N LEU A 515 -15.85 -10.71 2.46
CA LEU A 515 -16.49 -9.43 2.79
C LEU A 515 -15.52 -8.50 3.54
N LEU A 516 -14.56 -9.07 4.26
CA LEU A 516 -13.61 -8.34 5.11
C LEU A 516 -12.27 -8.06 4.42
N VAL A 517 -11.87 -8.91 3.46
CA VAL A 517 -10.63 -8.79 2.70
C VAL A 517 -10.94 -8.69 1.22
N GLY A 518 -10.87 -7.48 0.67
CA GLY A 518 -11.33 -7.17 -0.69
C GLY A 518 -10.76 -8.05 -1.80
N GLY A 519 -9.46 -8.41 -1.74
CA GLY A 519 -8.83 -9.26 -2.76
C GLY A 519 -9.42 -10.68 -2.83
N LEU A 520 -10.02 -11.18 -1.75
CA LEU A 520 -10.65 -12.51 -1.75
C LEU A 520 -11.96 -12.54 -2.55
N LYS A 521 -12.59 -11.38 -2.82
CA LYS A 521 -13.81 -11.29 -3.65
C LYS A 521 -13.57 -11.69 -5.10
N SER A 522 -12.38 -11.41 -5.63
CA SER A 522 -12.02 -11.78 -7.01
C SER A 522 -11.65 -13.26 -7.18
N LEU A 523 -11.67 -14.07 -6.10
CA LEU A 523 -11.38 -15.50 -6.19
C LEU A 523 -12.69 -16.32 -6.31
N PRO A 524 -12.71 -17.41 -7.10
CA PRO A 524 -13.92 -18.23 -7.31
C PRO A 524 -14.51 -18.78 -6.00
N ALA A 525 -15.83 -18.71 -5.77
CA ALA A 525 -16.50 -19.23 -4.58
C ALA A 525 -17.06 -20.66 -4.79
N ASP A 526 -17.30 -21.42 -3.70
CA ASP A 526 -17.89 -22.76 -3.77
C ASP A 526 -19.32 -22.73 -4.33
N GLY A 527 -19.60 -23.49 -5.38
CA GLY A 527 -20.95 -23.69 -5.92
C GLY A 527 -21.44 -22.59 -6.88
N GLU A 528 -20.65 -21.54 -7.09
CA GLU A 528 -20.88 -20.56 -8.14
C GLU A 528 -19.82 -20.75 -9.23
N PRO A 529 -20.19 -20.85 -10.53
CA PRO A 529 -19.21 -20.61 -11.57
C PRO A 529 -18.58 -19.25 -11.30
N VAL A 530 -17.30 -19.08 -11.63
CA VAL A 530 -16.82 -17.73 -11.93
C VAL A 530 -17.81 -17.22 -12.95
N ALA A 531 -18.67 -16.28 -12.57
CA ALA A 531 -19.48 -15.62 -13.55
C ALA A 531 -18.45 -15.17 -14.59
N ALA A 532 -18.59 -15.62 -15.84
CA ALA A 532 -18.26 -14.71 -16.90
C ALA A 532 -19.19 -13.55 -16.58
N GLU A 533 -18.65 -12.57 -15.84
CA GLU A 533 -19.40 -11.38 -15.52
C GLU A 533 -19.96 -10.97 -16.87
N GLU A 534 -21.29 -10.86 -16.96
CA GLU A 534 -21.87 -10.02 -17.99
C GLU A 534 -21.00 -8.78 -17.93
N GLU A 535 -20.26 -8.47 -19.02
CA GLU A 535 -19.66 -7.15 -19.17
C GLU A 535 -20.75 -6.24 -18.69
N ALA A 536 -20.59 -5.64 -17.50
CA ALA A 536 -21.59 -4.76 -16.96
C ALA A 536 -21.66 -3.73 -18.06
N SER A 537 -22.71 -3.81 -18.87
CA SER A 537 -22.78 -3.04 -20.09
C SER A 537 -22.99 -1.67 -19.55
N LEU A 538 -21.88 -0.95 -19.36
CA LEU A 538 -21.87 0.39 -18.85
C LEU A 538 -22.94 1.08 -19.67
N PRO A 539 -23.90 1.76 -19.03
CA PRO A 539 -25.03 2.34 -19.73
C PRO A 539 -24.45 3.04 -20.94
N THR A 540 -24.77 2.50 -22.13
CA THR A 540 -24.14 2.96 -23.36
C THR A 540 -24.64 4.37 -23.48
N PHE A 541 -23.75 5.33 -23.21
CA PHE A 541 -24.09 6.72 -23.22
C PHE A 541 -24.55 7.03 -24.65
N VAL A 542 -25.86 7.16 -24.82
CA VAL A 542 -26.44 7.77 -26.01
C VAL A 542 -26.09 9.25 -25.87
N PRO A 543 -25.27 9.82 -26.76
CA PRO A 543 -24.98 11.24 -26.72
C PRO A 543 -26.30 11.99 -26.78
N THR A 544 -26.69 12.58 -25.66
CA THR A 544 -27.72 13.60 -25.67
C THR A 544 -26.99 14.90 -25.95
N ASP A 545 -27.51 15.73 -26.86
CA ASP A 545 -26.94 17.06 -27.18
C ASP A 545 -26.90 18.03 -25.96
N LYS A 546 -27.35 17.57 -24.78
CA LYS A 546 -27.50 18.36 -23.57
C LYS A 546 -26.42 18.01 -22.56
N ARG A 547 -25.39 18.87 -22.47
CA ARG A 547 -24.32 18.77 -21.46
C ARG A 547 -24.92 18.79 -20.03
N ILE A 548 -24.52 17.84 -19.20
CA ILE A 548 -24.97 17.71 -17.81
C ILE A 548 -23.94 18.39 -16.90
N PRO A 549 -24.34 19.21 -15.91
CA PRO A 549 -23.38 19.79 -14.95
C PRO A 549 -22.49 18.72 -14.30
N PHE A 550 -21.20 19.02 -14.20
CA PHE A 550 -20.14 18.16 -13.66
C PHE A 550 -19.83 16.89 -14.47
N GLN A 551 -20.31 16.82 -15.71
CA GLN A 551 -19.95 15.76 -16.64
C GLN A 551 -18.50 15.87 -17.10
N VAL A 552 -17.81 14.73 -17.16
CA VAL A 552 -16.49 14.57 -17.78
C VAL A 552 -16.66 14.61 -19.30
N LEU A 553 -16.11 15.63 -19.94
CA LEU A 553 -16.13 15.80 -21.40
C LEU A 553 -14.93 15.15 -22.08
N SER A 554 -13.77 15.17 -21.42
CA SER A 554 -12.54 14.54 -21.87
C SER A 554 -11.70 14.12 -20.67
N LYS A 555 -10.97 13.02 -20.81
CA LYS A 555 -10.01 12.57 -19.81
C LYS A 555 -8.85 11.85 -20.48
N GLN A 556 -7.63 12.26 -20.14
CA GLN A 556 -6.40 11.67 -20.66
C GLN A 556 -5.32 11.61 -19.58
N GLU A 557 -4.57 10.51 -19.51
CA GLU A 557 -3.30 10.50 -18.75
C GLU A 557 -2.22 11.17 -19.59
N ILE A 558 -1.75 12.34 -19.16
CA ILE A 558 -0.79 13.18 -19.90
C ILE A 558 0.67 12.91 -19.52
N SER A 559 0.88 12.37 -18.31
CA SER A 559 2.14 11.78 -17.85
C SER A 559 1.83 10.80 -16.73
N PRO A 560 2.73 9.86 -16.37
CA PRO A 560 2.44 8.85 -15.34
C PRO A 560 1.85 9.44 -14.05
N ASN A 561 0.66 8.97 -13.67
CA ASN A 561 -0.18 9.43 -12.55
C ASN A 561 -0.87 10.78 -12.72
N ASN A 562 -0.61 11.56 -13.77
CA ASN A 562 -1.23 12.87 -13.98
C ASN A 562 -2.31 12.76 -15.07
N HIS A 563 -3.55 13.03 -14.68
CA HIS A 563 -4.71 12.96 -15.55
C HIS A 563 -5.25 14.36 -15.82
N GLU A 564 -5.28 14.75 -17.09
CA GLU A 564 -6.11 15.87 -17.54
C GLU A 564 -7.57 15.41 -17.51
N ILE A 565 -8.41 16.17 -16.84
CA ILE A 565 -9.86 15.95 -16.84
C ILE A 565 -10.55 17.28 -17.13
N ILE A 566 -11.37 17.28 -18.18
CA ILE A 566 -12.19 18.43 -18.57
C ILE A 566 -13.61 18.19 -18.10
N PHE A 567 -14.10 19.05 -17.20
CA PHE A 567 -15.47 19.01 -16.68
C PHE A 567 -16.33 20.10 -17.31
N TYR A 568 -17.60 19.79 -17.54
CA TYR A 568 -18.61 20.81 -17.81
C TYR A 568 -19.08 21.45 -16.50
N ALA A 569 -18.59 22.66 -16.19
CA ALA A 569 -18.90 23.40 -14.97
C ALA A 569 -19.12 24.90 -15.28
N PRO A 570 -20.23 25.27 -15.96
CA PRO A 570 -20.41 26.61 -16.52
C PRO A 570 -20.47 27.73 -15.49
N ALA A 571 -20.97 27.45 -14.28
CA ALA A 571 -21.01 28.42 -13.20
C ALA A 571 -19.60 28.76 -12.66
N VAL A 572 -18.71 27.77 -12.63
CA VAL A 572 -17.32 27.91 -12.21
C VAL A 572 -16.53 28.64 -13.29
N ALA A 573 -16.59 28.16 -14.54
CA ALA A 573 -15.83 28.68 -15.67
C ALA A 573 -16.05 30.19 -15.90
N LYS A 574 -17.28 30.68 -15.71
CA LYS A 574 -17.63 32.12 -15.84
C LYS A 574 -16.95 33.03 -14.81
N LYS A 575 -16.55 32.51 -13.66
CA LYS A 575 -16.00 33.28 -12.54
C LYS A 575 -14.54 32.97 -12.25
N ALA A 576 -13.98 31.93 -12.88
CA ALA A 576 -12.63 31.47 -12.64
C ALA A 576 -11.59 32.55 -12.94
N LYS A 577 -10.60 32.65 -12.05
CA LYS A 577 -9.43 33.51 -12.18
C LYS A 577 -8.17 32.70 -11.89
N ALA A 578 -7.03 33.20 -12.39
CA ALA A 578 -5.74 32.58 -12.16
C ALA A 578 -5.45 32.44 -10.67
N GLY A 579 -4.84 31.32 -10.30
CA GLY A 579 -4.51 30.98 -8.92
C GLY A 579 -5.63 30.41 -8.05
N GLN A 580 -6.84 30.22 -8.60
CA GLN A 580 -7.96 29.62 -7.87
C GLN A 580 -8.05 28.10 -8.04
N PHE A 581 -8.86 27.46 -7.20
CA PHE A 581 -9.10 26.02 -7.21
C PHE A 581 -10.59 25.69 -7.09
N VAL A 582 -10.93 24.41 -7.21
CA VAL A 582 -12.26 23.84 -6.96
C VAL A 582 -12.17 22.70 -5.95
N ILE A 583 -13.25 22.46 -5.21
CA ILE A 583 -13.42 21.24 -4.41
C ILE A 583 -14.25 20.25 -5.22
N ILE A 584 -13.80 19.01 -5.30
CA ILE A 584 -14.48 17.94 -6.06
C ILE A 584 -14.78 16.75 -5.16
N MET A 585 -15.94 16.16 -5.38
CA MET A 585 -16.32 14.82 -4.94
C MET A 585 -16.61 13.96 -6.17
N ALA A 586 -15.86 12.88 -6.36
CA ALA A 586 -16.07 11.96 -7.48
C ALA A 586 -17.44 11.26 -7.37
N ASP A 587 -17.74 10.71 -6.20
CA ASP A 587 -19.03 10.09 -5.84
C ASP A 587 -19.53 10.58 -4.46
N ALA A 588 -20.71 10.11 -4.04
CA ALA A 588 -21.37 10.52 -2.79
C ALA A 588 -20.57 10.19 -1.51
N THR A 589 -19.60 9.27 -1.60
CA THR A 589 -18.77 8.80 -0.48
C THR A 589 -17.34 9.32 -0.55
N SER A 590 -17.01 10.07 -1.61
CA SER A 590 -15.65 10.56 -1.85
C SER A 590 -15.29 11.67 -0.89
N GLU A 591 -14.01 11.79 -0.57
CA GLU A 591 -13.52 12.93 0.17
C GLU A 591 -13.70 14.19 -0.68
N ARG A 592 -13.78 15.33 0.00
CA ARG A 592 -13.78 16.63 -0.65
C ARG A 592 -12.34 17.07 -0.81
N VAL A 593 -11.85 17.12 -2.05
CA VAL A 593 -10.42 17.38 -2.35
C VAL A 593 -10.26 18.62 -3.23
N PRO A 594 -9.32 19.52 -2.90
CA PRO A 594 -9.04 20.70 -3.72
C PRO A 594 -8.21 20.35 -4.96
N TYR A 595 -8.59 20.91 -6.11
CA TYR A 595 -7.84 20.82 -7.37
C TYR A 595 -7.72 22.19 -8.03
N THR A 596 -6.48 22.57 -8.39
CA THR A 596 -6.19 23.85 -9.04
C THR A 596 -6.85 23.94 -10.41
N LEU A 597 -7.41 25.11 -10.73
CA LEU A 597 -7.92 25.41 -12.08
C LEU A 597 -6.74 25.68 -13.01
N CYS A 598 -6.44 24.75 -13.93
CA CYS A 598 -5.32 24.87 -14.85
C CYS A 598 -5.68 25.67 -16.11
N ASP A 599 -6.90 25.50 -16.61
CA ASP A 599 -7.47 26.29 -17.72
C ASP A 599 -9.01 26.26 -17.66
N TRP A 600 -9.69 27.12 -18.41
CA TRP A 600 -11.16 27.12 -18.54
C TRP A 600 -11.63 27.88 -19.77
N ASP A 601 -12.83 27.55 -20.25
CA ASP A 601 -13.53 28.32 -21.27
C ASP A 601 -14.91 28.76 -20.74
N ALA A 602 -15.09 30.07 -20.61
CA ALA A 602 -16.33 30.66 -20.10
C ALA A 602 -17.52 30.55 -21.07
N ASN A 603 -17.26 30.44 -22.37
CA ASN A 603 -18.27 30.29 -23.42
C ASN A 603 -18.73 28.83 -23.52
N GLU A 604 -17.78 27.89 -23.54
CA GLU A 604 -18.09 26.46 -23.56
C GLU A 604 -18.53 25.92 -22.18
N GLY A 605 -18.24 26.67 -21.11
CA GLY A 605 -18.58 26.32 -19.74
C GLY A 605 -17.71 25.20 -19.19
N THR A 606 -16.46 25.10 -19.63
CA THR A 606 -15.54 24.00 -19.28
C THR A 606 -14.46 24.45 -18.31
N ILE A 607 -14.02 23.54 -17.45
CA ILE A 607 -12.84 23.71 -16.60
C ILE A 607 -11.89 22.54 -16.83
N THR A 608 -10.59 22.82 -16.87
CA THR A 608 -9.53 21.83 -17.06
C THR A 608 -8.73 21.69 -15.78
N LEU A 609 -8.56 20.45 -15.33
CA LEU A 609 -7.86 20.10 -14.11
C LEU A 609 -6.80 19.06 -14.41
N ILE A 610 -5.64 19.19 -13.76
CA ILE A 610 -4.64 18.13 -13.70
C ILE A 610 -4.73 17.43 -12.35
N VAL A 611 -5.23 16.21 -12.36
CA VAL A 611 -5.41 15.36 -11.17
C VAL A 611 -4.27 14.37 -11.08
N GLN A 612 -3.49 14.45 -10.00
CA GLN A 612 -2.47 13.46 -9.69
C GLN A 612 -3.07 12.31 -8.86
N GLU A 613 -2.94 11.06 -9.31
CA GLU A 613 -3.33 9.85 -8.57
C GLU A 613 -2.41 9.64 -7.35
N LYS A 614 -2.87 10.08 -6.16
CA LYS A 614 -2.13 10.02 -4.89
C LYS A 614 -2.92 9.38 -3.72
N GLY A 615 -4.20 9.13 -3.88
CA GLY A 615 -5.06 8.68 -2.79
C GLY A 615 -6.38 8.12 -3.31
N GLN A 616 -7.28 7.77 -2.39
CA GLN A 616 -8.57 7.18 -2.73
C GLN A 616 -9.38 8.07 -3.68
N SER A 617 -9.59 9.34 -3.33
CA SER A 617 -10.45 10.25 -4.10
C SER A 617 -9.86 10.64 -5.45
N SER A 618 -8.54 10.87 -5.53
CA SER A 618 -7.87 11.11 -6.82
C SER A 618 -7.86 9.86 -7.70
N ARG A 619 -7.77 8.66 -7.11
CA ARG A 619 -7.92 7.40 -7.85
C ARG A 619 -9.33 7.23 -8.40
N LYS A 620 -10.37 7.55 -7.63
CA LYS A 620 -11.76 7.54 -8.15
C LYS A 620 -11.91 8.46 -9.36
N LEU A 621 -11.37 9.68 -9.31
CA LEU A 621 -11.35 10.60 -10.45
C LEU A 621 -10.55 10.05 -11.64
N ALA A 622 -9.39 9.43 -11.37
CA ALA A 622 -8.58 8.79 -12.40
C ALA A 622 -9.27 7.58 -13.06
N LEU A 623 -10.25 6.96 -12.40
CA LEU A 623 -11.05 5.85 -12.93
C LEU A 623 -12.30 6.29 -13.70
N MET A 624 -12.72 7.56 -13.57
CA MET A 624 -13.83 8.09 -14.36
C MET A 624 -13.52 8.04 -15.86
N ARG A 625 -14.58 7.87 -16.65
CA ARG A 625 -14.59 7.82 -18.12
C ARG A 625 -15.32 9.03 -18.68
N THR A 626 -15.07 9.34 -19.94
CA THR A 626 -15.86 10.36 -20.66
C THR A 626 -17.34 10.01 -20.62
N GLY A 627 -18.17 10.97 -20.24
CA GLY A 627 -19.60 10.79 -20.04
C GLY A 627 -20.02 10.67 -18.56
N ASP A 628 -19.11 10.22 -17.67
CA ASP A 628 -19.38 10.13 -16.24
C ASP A 628 -19.62 11.51 -15.62
N THR A 629 -20.33 11.57 -14.51
CA THR A 629 -20.63 12.81 -13.80
C THR A 629 -20.08 12.75 -12.39
N ALA A 630 -19.29 13.75 -11.99
CA ALA A 630 -18.82 13.86 -10.61
C ALA A 630 -20.01 14.23 -9.70
N ALA A 631 -20.07 13.64 -8.50
CA ALA A 631 -21.15 13.93 -7.55
C ALA A 631 -21.26 15.43 -7.23
N HIS A 632 -20.12 16.13 -7.09
CA HIS A 632 -20.15 17.57 -6.86
C HIS A 632 -18.85 18.28 -7.24
N ILE A 633 -18.97 19.52 -7.72
CA ILE A 633 -17.87 20.46 -7.92
C ILE A 633 -18.28 21.83 -7.36
N VAL A 634 -17.45 22.39 -6.48
CA VAL A 634 -17.67 23.72 -5.88
C VAL A 634 -16.49 24.64 -6.19
N GLY A 635 -16.79 25.82 -6.73
CA GLY A 635 -15.84 26.91 -6.88
C GLY A 635 -16.25 27.97 -7.91
N PRO A 636 -15.30 28.81 -8.37
CA PRO A 636 -13.90 28.84 -7.92
C PRO A 636 -13.77 29.28 -6.46
N LEU A 637 -12.78 28.74 -5.76
CA LEU A 637 -12.44 29.02 -4.36
C LEU A 637 -10.99 29.52 -4.25
N GLY A 638 -10.65 30.04 -3.07
CA GLY A 638 -9.38 30.72 -2.84
C GLY A 638 -9.37 32.16 -3.36
N THR A 639 -8.48 32.94 -2.76
CA THR A 639 -8.10 34.27 -3.24
C THR A 639 -7.34 34.13 -4.56
N PRO A 640 -7.79 34.82 -5.64
CA PRO A 640 -7.07 34.82 -6.91
C PRO A 640 -5.64 35.31 -6.76
N LEU A 641 -4.75 34.82 -7.63
CA LEU A 641 -3.39 35.35 -7.73
C LEU A 641 -3.45 36.86 -8.04
N GLU A 642 -2.61 37.64 -7.35
CA GLU A 642 -2.48 39.07 -7.61
C GLU A 642 -1.81 39.31 -8.97
N ILE A 643 -2.54 39.92 -9.90
CA ILE A 643 -2.08 40.22 -11.25
C ILE A 643 -1.89 41.73 -11.40
N ASP A 644 -0.67 42.16 -11.68
CA ASP A 644 -0.28 43.53 -12.01
C ASP A 644 0.92 43.50 -12.97
N ASN A 645 1.39 44.66 -13.46
CA ASN A 645 2.58 44.79 -14.28
C ASN A 645 3.84 45.00 -13.42
N TYR A 646 4.53 43.91 -13.11
CA TYR A 646 5.73 43.89 -12.28
C TYR A 646 7.04 44.05 -13.08
N GLY A 647 7.01 43.78 -14.39
CA GLY A 647 8.21 43.68 -15.23
C GLY A 647 8.49 42.23 -15.62
N THR A 648 9.60 41.66 -15.13
CA THR A 648 9.97 40.26 -15.42
C THR A 648 9.47 39.31 -14.32
N VAL A 649 8.58 38.38 -14.67
CA VAL A 649 8.04 37.38 -13.74
C VAL A 649 8.50 35.99 -14.13
N VAL A 650 9.08 35.26 -13.18
CA VAL A 650 9.50 33.86 -13.35
C VAL A 650 8.48 32.92 -12.72
N LEU A 651 7.94 32.01 -13.51
CA LEU A 651 7.05 30.95 -13.07
C LEU A 651 7.84 29.64 -12.94
N LEU A 652 7.97 29.11 -11.72
CA LEU A 652 8.64 27.84 -11.45
C LEU A 652 7.58 26.75 -11.26
N GLY A 653 7.53 25.77 -12.16
CA GLY A 653 6.52 24.71 -12.16
C GLY A 653 7.10 23.31 -11.95
N GLY A 654 6.43 22.47 -11.18
CA GLY A 654 6.80 21.05 -11.06
C GLY A 654 5.60 20.16 -10.75
N CYS A 655 5.63 18.91 -11.23
CA CYS A 655 4.53 17.95 -11.01
C CYS A 655 3.18 18.48 -11.54
N TYR A 656 2.10 18.44 -10.74
CA TYR A 656 0.80 19.05 -11.06
C TYR A 656 0.87 20.57 -11.23
N GLY A 657 1.91 21.23 -10.70
CA GLY A 657 2.10 22.68 -10.80
C GLY A 657 2.49 23.16 -12.20
N ILE A 658 2.94 22.27 -13.07
CA ILE A 658 3.22 22.56 -14.48
C ILE A 658 1.94 23.06 -15.17
N GLY A 659 0.82 22.34 -15.05
CA GLY A 659 -0.46 22.74 -15.64
C GLY A 659 -1.06 24.00 -15.04
N ALA A 660 -0.86 24.23 -13.74
CA ALA A 660 -1.37 25.43 -13.05
C ALA A 660 -0.81 26.75 -13.63
N HIS A 661 0.39 26.71 -14.21
CA HIS A 661 1.01 27.90 -14.78
C HIS A 661 0.44 28.33 -16.12
N ILE A 662 -0.38 27.52 -16.80
CA ILE A 662 -1.07 27.95 -18.03
C ILE A 662 -1.93 29.19 -17.73
N ALA A 663 -2.84 29.10 -16.75
CA ALA A 663 -3.68 30.21 -16.35
C ALA A 663 -2.88 31.40 -15.79
N ASN A 664 -1.84 31.15 -14.99
CA ASN A 664 -1.00 32.21 -14.41
C ASN A 664 -0.24 32.98 -15.49
N ALA A 665 0.37 32.28 -16.44
CA ALA A 665 1.13 32.87 -17.54
C ALA A 665 0.23 33.71 -18.45
N LYS A 666 -0.94 33.18 -18.86
CA LYS A 666 -1.95 33.93 -19.64
C LYS A 666 -2.33 35.24 -18.94
N ALA A 667 -2.61 35.20 -17.64
CA ALA A 667 -3.03 36.36 -16.87
C ALA A 667 -1.90 37.41 -16.72
N LEU A 668 -0.67 36.98 -16.41
CA LEU A 668 0.48 37.88 -16.27
C LEU A 668 0.91 38.50 -17.60
N LYS A 669 0.87 37.73 -18.69
CA LYS A 669 1.09 38.23 -20.06
C LYS A 669 0.06 39.29 -20.44
N ALA A 670 -1.22 39.04 -20.15
CA ALA A 670 -2.29 40.00 -20.41
C ALA A 670 -2.11 41.31 -19.62
N ALA A 671 -1.46 41.27 -18.46
CA ALA A 671 -1.11 42.45 -17.67
C ALA A 671 0.17 43.17 -18.15
N GLY A 672 0.86 42.66 -19.18
CA GLY A 672 2.02 43.31 -19.79
C GLY A 672 3.39 42.89 -19.22
N ASN A 673 3.46 41.81 -18.46
CA ASN A 673 4.72 41.28 -17.93
C ASN A 673 5.52 40.52 -19.01
N HIS A 674 6.85 40.49 -18.84
CA HIS A 674 7.73 39.52 -19.50
C HIS A 674 7.72 38.24 -18.66
N VAL A 675 7.15 37.16 -19.20
CA VAL A 675 6.92 35.91 -18.46
C VAL A 675 7.95 34.87 -18.88
N ILE A 676 8.75 34.42 -17.92
CA ILE A 676 9.71 33.33 -18.08
C ILE A 676 9.16 32.12 -17.34
N LEU A 677 8.96 31.02 -18.05
CA LEU A 677 8.42 29.80 -17.47
C LEU A 677 9.50 28.72 -17.42
N ILE A 678 9.82 28.25 -16.22
CA ILE A 678 10.81 27.20 -15.96
C ILE A 678 10.09 26.03 -15.31
N VAL A 679 10.02 24.90 -16.02
CA VAL A 679 9.38 23.68 -15.50
C VAL A 679 10.40 22.61 -15.20
N GLU A 680 10.27 21.99 -14.04
CA GLU A 680 11.06 20.84 -13.63
C GLU A 680 10.26 19.54 -13.65
N ALA A 681 10.93 18.48 -14.08
CA ALA A 681 10.51 17.12 -13.88
C ALA A 681 11.69 16.25 -13.44
N ARG A 682 11.39 15.09 -12.86
CA ARG A 682 12.43 14.10 -12.54
C ARG A 682 13.09 13.55 -13.82
N SER A 683 12.28 13.33 -14.85
CA SER A 683 12.70 12.81 -16.15
C SER A 683 11.76 13.33 -17.24
N HIS A 684 12.16 13.19 -18.51
CA HIS A 684 11.43 13.70 -19.68
C HIS A 684 9.98 13.20 -19.77
N TYR A 685 9.71 11.94 -19.40
CA TYR A 685 8.37 11.34 -19.47
C TYR A 685 7.37 11.88 -18.43
N LEU A 686 7.83 12.74 -17.51
CA LEU A 686 6.97 13.43 -16.53
C LEU A 686 6.69 14.89 -16.93
N HIS A 687 7.31 15.39 -17.99
CA HIS A 687 6.92 16.66 -18.58
C HIS A 687 5.67 16.49 -19.44
N TYR A 688 4.81 17.49 -19.41
CA TYR A 688 3.61 17.60 -20.24
C TYR A 688 3.36 19.07 -20.57
N TYR A 689 2.53 19.33 -21.57
CA TYR A 689 2.17 20.68 -22.06
C TYR A 689 3.34 21.58 -22.48
N GLN A 690 4.45 21.03 -22.97
CA GLN A 690 5.62 21.86 -23.28
C GLN A 690 5.32 22.90 -24.38
N GLU A 691 4.56 22.53 -25.41
CA GLU A 691 4.20 23.43 -26.52
C GLU A 691 3.18 24.49 -26.07
N GLU A 692 2.17 24.07 -25.31
CA GLU A 692 1.13 24.95 -24.77
C GLU A 692 1.74 25.96 -23.80
N LEU A 693 2.64 25.53 -22.92
CA LEU A 693 3.35 26.41 -21.99
C LEU A 693 4.27 27.40 -22.72
N ALA A 694 4.98 26.94 -23.76
CA ALA A 694 5.80 27.83 -24.59
C ALA A 694 4.94 28.87 -25.32
N SER A 695 3.71 28.52 -25.71
CA SER A 695 2.80 29.45 -26.40
C SER A 695 2.27 30.59 -25.51
N VAL A 696 2.29 30.41 -24.18
CA VAL A 696 1.77 31.38 -23.20
C VAL A 696 2.87 32.13 -22.44
N ALA A 697 4.14 31.93 -22.79
CA ALA A 697 5.30 32.58 -22.15
C ALA A 697 6.18 33.29 -23.19
N ASP A 698 6.97 34.26 -22.75
CA ASP A 698 8.00 34.89 -23.60
C ASP A 698 9.24 33.99 -23.73
N GLU A 699 9.55 33.26 -22.65
CA GLU A 699 10.64 32.30 -22.60
C GLU A 699 10.16 31.03 -21.88
N PHE A 700 10.44 29.87 -22.48
CA PHE A 700 10.15 28.57 -21.89
C PHE A 700 11.44 27.76 -21.71
N ILE A 701 11.65 27.23 -20.51
CA ILE A 701 12.81 26.42 -20.17
C ILE A 701 12.35 25.13 -19.48
N ALA A 702 12.58 24.00 -20.12
CA ALA A 702 12.42 22.70 -19.50
C ALA A 702 13.71 22.31 -18.73
N SER A 703 13.54 21.67 -17.58
CA SER A 703 14.63 21.16 -16.76
C SER A 703 14.31 19.76 -16.24
N THR A 704 15.30 18.86 -16.29
CA THR A 704 15.15 17.51 -15.74
C THR A 704 16.27 17.17 -14.78
N ILE A 705 15.94 16.47 -13.69
CA ILE A 705 16.92 16.06 -12.68
C ILE A 705 17.96 15.11 -13.27
N ASP A 706 17.51 14.16 -14.11
CA ASP A 706 18.39 13.21 -14.79
C ASP A 706 19.08 13.76 -16.05
N GLY A 707 18.72 14.97 -16.50
CA GLY A 707 19.25 15.60 -17.72
C GLY A 707 18.68 15.04 -19.03
N SER A 708 17.58 14.28 -18.98
CA SER A 708 16.95 13.67 -20.15
C SER A 708 16.22 14.64 -21.08
N ASN A 709 15.81 15.81 -20.59
CA ASN A 709 15.22 16.88 -21.37
C ASN A 709 15.63 18.26 -20.84
N GLY A 710 15.98 19.17 -21.74
CA GLY A 710 16.36 20.54 -21.41
C GLY A 710 17.61 20.65 -20.54
N VAL A 711 17.55 21.50 -19.50
CA VAL A 711 18.70 21.75 -18.62
C VAL A 711 18.73 20.73 -17.47
N LYS A 712 19.88 20.10 -17.23
CA LYS A 712 20.07 19.22 -16.06
C LYS A 712 20.01 20.02 -14.75
N GLY A 713 19.14 19.59 -13.83
CA GLY A 713 18.97 20.14 -12.50
C GLY A 713 17.51 20.35 -12.11
N HIS A 714 17.30 21.07 -11.01
CA HIS A 714 16.00 21.61 -10.61
C HIS A 714 15.74 22.96 -11.28
N SER A 715 14.47 23.37 -11.33
CA SER A 715 14.04 24.68 -11.84
C SER A 715 14.71 25.85 -11.11
N ILE A 716 14.92 25.71 -9.80
CA ILE A 716 15.65 26.69 -8.99
C ILE A 716 17.11 26.82 -9.44
N ASP A 717 17.78 25.74 -9.82
CA ASP A 717 19.17 25.78 -10.27
C ASP A 717 19.29 26.60 -11.57
N VAL A 718 18.30 26.50 -12.46
CA VAL A 718 18.21 27.30 -13.69
C VAL A 718 18.03 28.77 -13.36
N LEU A 719 17.12 29.11 -12.44
CA LEU A 719 16.90 30.49 -12.00
C LEU A 719 18.18 31.09 -11.39
N LEU A 720 18.83 30.38 -10.46
CA LEU A 720 20.06 30.82 -9.82
C LEU A 720 21.19 31.09 -10.83
N ARG A 721 21.34 30.22 -11.84
CA ARG A 721 22.33 30.44 -12.92
C ARG A 721 22.02 31.72 -13.70
N ARG A 722 20.76 32.00 -14.01
CA ARG A 722 20.37 33.24 -14.71
C ARG A 722 20.62 34.49 -13.88
N LEU A 723 20.27 34.46 -12.60
CA LEU A 723 20.54 35.58 -11.69
C LEU A 723 22.04 35.85 -11.57
N LYS A 724 22.88 34.81 -11.49
CA LYS A 724 24.34 34.93 -11.52
C LYS A 724 24.88 35.57 -12.81
N THR A 725 24.20 35.39 -13.94
CA THR A 725 24.54 36.05 -15.21
C THR A 725 23.99 37.47 -15.36
N GLY A 726 23.35 38.02 -14.32
CA GLY A 726 22.84 39.39 -14.31
C GLY A 726 21.42 39.55 -14.86
N ALA A 727 20.65 38.46 -15.01
CA ALA A 727 19.25 38.57 -15.42
C ALA A 727 18.41 39.29 -14.36
N LYS A 728 17.59 40.27 -14.78
CA LYS A 728 16.64 40.96 -13.90
C LYS A 728 15.38 40.11 -13.74
N VAL A 729 14.99 39.86 -12.49
CA VAL A 729 13.74 39.18 -12.12
C VAL A 729 13.05 40.01 -11.05
N ASP A 730 11.81 40.44 -11.33
CA ASP A 730 11.03 41.31 -10.46
C ASP A 730 10.10 40.53 -9.52
N ARG A 731 9.71 39.30 -9.91
CA ARG A 731 8.88 38.41 -9.09
C ARG A 731 9.07 36.94 -9.46
N VAL A 732 8.97 36.04 -8.48
CA VAL A 732 8.95 34.58 -8.67
C VAL A 732 7.63 34.01 -8.15
N ILE A 733 7.04 33.08 -8.89
CA ILE A 733 5.86 32.32 -8.44
C ILE A 733 6.16 30.83 -8.60
N ALA A 734 6.21 30.12 -7.47
CA ALA A 734 6.47 28.69 -7.41
C ALA A 734 5.16 27.91 -7.19
N VAL A 735 4.91 26.94 -8.08
CA VAL A 735 3.79 26.01 -7.95
C VAL A 735 4.31 24.60 -8.21
N GLY A 736 4.22 23.75 -7.19
CA GLY A 736 4.66 22.37 -7.30
C GLY A 736 4.54 21.67 -5.97
N CYS A 737 5.35 20.63 -5.78
CA CYS A 737 5.34 19.90 -4.53
C CYS A 737 5.94 20.73 -3.37
N PRO A 738 5.55 20.53 -2.10
CA PRO A 738 6.04 21.34 -0.99
C PRO A 738 7.56 21.35 -0.79
N PHE A 739 8.25 20.28 -1.22
CA PHE A 739 9.72 20.23 -1.18
C PHE A 739 10.34 21.23 -2.16
N MET A 740 9.89 21.21 -3.42
CA MET A 740 10.33 22.18 -4.44
C MET A 740 10.09 23.61 -3.97
N MET A 741 8.91 23.91 -3.43
CA MET A 741 8.59 25.27 -2.97
C MET A 741 9.42 25.68 -1.74
N LYS A 742 9.64 24.77 -0.78
CA LYS A 742 10.56 24.98 0.36
C LYS A 742 11.98 25.26 -0.12
N THR A 743 12.47 24.51 -1.11
CA THR A 743 13.80 24.71 -1.69
C THR A 743 13.91 26.07 -2.39
N VAL A 744 12.91 26.46 -3.17
CA VAL A 744 12.86 27.79 -3.79
C VAL A 744 12.92 28.88 -2.72
N ALA A 745 12.13 28.76 -1.64
CA ALA A 745 12.14 29.73 -0.55
C ALA A 745 13.53 29.85 0.10
N ALA A 746 14.16 28.73 0.44
CA ALA A 746 15.47 28.71 1.10
C ALA A 746 16.58 29.31 0.23
N GLU A 747 16.63 28.96 -1.06
CA GLU A 747 17.68 29.38 -1.99
C GLU A 747 17.52 30.83 -2.47
N THR A 748 16.35 31.43 -2.25
CA THR A 748 16.06 32.83 -2.61
C THR A 748 15.98 33.76 -1.41
N ALA A 749 16.19 33.27 -0.18
CA ALA A 749 16.00 34.04 1.05
C ALA A 749 16.89 35.29 1.15
N GLU A 750 18.11 35.23 0.60
CA GLU A 750 19.03 36.37 0.57
C GLU A 750 18.80 37.30 -0.64
N MET A 751 17.83 36.96 -1.49
CA MET A 751 17.53 37.72 -2.70
C MET A 751 16.42 38.73 -2.42
N ASN A 752 16.66 39.99 -2.75
CA ASN A 752 15.70 41.08 -2.53
C ASN A 752 14.61 41.09 -3.63
N MET A 753 13.86 40.00 -3.75
CA MET A 753 12.80 39.79 -4.76
C MET A 753 11.59 39.07 -4.14
N PRO A 754 10.35 39.49 -4.41
CA PRO A 754 9.16 38.78 -3.95
C PRO A 754 9.05 37.36 -4.53
N VAL A 755 8.81 36.37 -3.65
CA VAL A 755 8.62 34.97 -4.03
C VAL A 755 7.31 34.46 -3.46
N LEU A 756 6.38 34.06 -4.33
CA LEU A 756 5.10 33.47 -3.92
C LEU A 756 5.13 31.95 -4.08
N ALA A 757 4.57 31.23 -3.11
CA ALA A 757 4.37 29.78 -3.16
C ALA A 757 2.88 29.43 -3.04
N ALA A 758 2.40 28.53 -3.90
CA ALA A 758 1.02 28.03 -3.86
C ALA A 758 0.89 26.83 -2.92
N LEU A 759 0.39 27.07 -1.70
CA LEU A 759 0.28 26.03 -0.69
C LEU A 759 -0.89 25.07 -0.94
N ASN A 760 -0.66 23.79 -0.64
CA ASN A 760 -1.64 22.71 -0.70
C ASN A 760 -1.74 21.90 0.62
N PRO A 761 -2.10 22.56 1.75
CA PRO A 761 -2.45 21.83 2.96
C PRO A 761 -3.73 21.01 2.73
N ILE A 762 -4.08 20.17 3.71
CA ILE A 762 -5.35 19.44 3.71
C ILE A 762 -6.51 20.45 3.72
N MET A 763 -7.44 20.35 2.76
CA MET A 763 -8.64 21.20 2.69
C MET A 763 -9.87 20.30 2.54
N LEU A 764 -10.91 20.54 3.34
CA LEU A 764 -12.19 19.81 3.25
C LEU A 764 -13.28 20.65 2.57
N ASP A 765 -13.62 21.81 3.12
CA ASP A 765 -14.71 22.64 2.57
C ASP A 765 -14.24 23.68 1.54
N GLY A 766 -13.00 24.15 1.63
CA GLY A 766 -12.47 25.22 0.78
C GLY A 766 -13.02 26.63 1.09
N THR A 767 -13.85 26.78 2.13
CA THR A 767 -14.48 28.04 2.58
C THR A 767 -13.97 28.52 3.95
N GLY A 768 -13.13 27.73 4.62
CA GLY A 768 -12.50 28.06 5.90
C GLY A 768 -13.27 27.62 7.15
N MET A 769 -14.46 27.05 7.01
CA MET A 769 -15.33 26.70 8.15
C MET A 769 -14.76 25.58 9.02
N CYS A 770 -14.11 24.58 8.42
CA CYS A 770 -13.55 23.43 9.12
C CYS A 770 -12.20 23.69 9.80
N GLY A 771 -11.48 24.74 9.37
CA GLY A 771 -10.12 25.04 9.83
C GLY A 771 -9.04 24.00 9.47
N ALA A 772 -9.32 23.02 8.62
CA ALA A 772 -8.32 22.02 8.20
C ALA A 772 -7.15 22.65 7.43
N CYS A 773 -7.44 23.67 6.61
CA CYS A 773 -6.47 24.34 5.73
C CYS A 773 -5.56 25.35 6.45
N ARG A 774 -5.56 25.40 7.79
CA ARG A 774 -4.74 26.35 8.56
C ARG A 774 -3.25 26.13 8.33
N VAL A 775 -2.52 27.24 8.25
CA VAL A 775 -1.06 27.32 8.08
C VAL A 775 -0.54 28.52 8.86
N THR A 776 0.70 28.47 9.37
CA THR A 776 1.37 29.63 9.95
C THR A 776 2.17 30.38 8.89
N ILE A 777 1.86 31.68 8.76
CA ILE A 777 2.54 32.63 7.89
C ILE A 777 2.93 33.84 8.75
N ASP A 778 4.23 34.18 8.82
CA ASP A 778 4.72 35.31 9.64
C ASP A 778 4.24 35.22 11.11
N GLY A 779 4.32 34.01 11.70
CA GLY A 779 3.86 33.75 13.07
C GLY A 779 2.34 33.87 13.29
N LYS A 780 1.55 34.07 12.23
CA LYS A 780 0.09 34.23 12.29
C LYS A 780 -0.61 33.06 11.61
N THR A 781 -1.68 32.57 12.23
CA THR A 781 -2.54 31.57 11.60
C THR A 781 -3.32 32.18 10.44
N LYS A 782 -3.21 31.54 9.28
CA LYS A 782 -3.93 31.85 8.04
C LYS A 782 -4.66 30.61 7.53
N PHE A 783 -5.69 30.79 6.73
CA PHE A 783 -6.46 29.73 6.09
C PHE A 783 -6.08 29.67 4.62
N ALA A 784 -5.33 28.66 4.19
CA ALA A 784 -4.87 28.56 2.79
C ALA A 784 -6.01 28.55 1.77
N CYS A 785 -7.19 28.08 2.17
CA CYS A 785 -8.38 28.03 1.33
C CYS A 785 -9.14 29.37 1.20
N VAL A 786 -8.91 30.34 2.11
CA VAL A 786 -9.58 31.65 2.12
C VAL A 786 -8.58 32.77 1.87
N ASP A 787 -7.51 32.81 2.67
CA ASP A 787 -6.44 33.80 2.56
C ASP A 787 -5.46 33.51 1.41
N GLY A 788 -5.42 32.25 0.93
CA GLY A 788 -4.48 31.78 -0.08
C GLY A 788 -5.16 31.37 -1.40
N PRO A 789 -4.52 30.51 -2.23
CA PRO A 789 -3.44 29.59 -1.84
C PRO A 789 -2.02 30.18 -1.95
N PHE A 790 -1.83 31.37 -2.52
CA PHE A 790 -0.51 31.98 -2.69
C PHE A 790 -0.09 32.79 -1.47
N PHE A 791 1.07 32.46 -0.91
CA PHE A 791 1.68 33.17 0.21
C PHE A 791 3.14 33.51 -0.09
N ASP A 792 3.69 34.50 0.63
CA ASP A 792 5.13 34.78 0.61
C ASP A 792 5.90 33.55 1.10
N ALA A 793 6.75 33.01 0.22
CA ALA A 793 7.47 31.76 0.44
C ALA A 793 8.44 31.83 1.63
N HIS A 794 8.97 33.02 1.94
CA HIS A 794 9.95 33.24 3.01
C HIS A 794 9.30 33.33 4.40
N LEU A 795 7.98 33.52 4.46
CA LEU A 795 7.23 33.67 5.72
C LEU A 795 6.48 32.40 6.14
N ILE A 796 6.56 31.33 5.35
CA ILE A 796 5.84 30.06 5.57
C ILE A 796 6.57 29.18 6.59
N ASP A 797 5.82 28.65 7.57
CA ASP A 797 6.29 27.54 8.39
C ASP A 797 6.19 26.21 7.61
N TRP A 798 7.31 25.83 6.99
CA TRP A 798 7.39 24.61 6.17
C TRP A 798 7.36 23.31 6.98
N GLU A 799 7.78 23.35 8.26
CA GLU A 799 7.76 22.17 9.13
C GLU A 799 6.34 21.91 9.63
N GLU A 800 5.60 22.95 10.05
CA GLU A 800 4.17 22.80 10.37
C GLU A 800 3.40 22.28 9.16
N LEU A 801 3.64 22.83 7.96
CA LEU A 801 2.95 22.37 6.75
C LEU A 801 3.23 20.88 6.47
N LYS A 802 4.46 20.42 6.67
CA LYS A 802 4.86 19.02 6.51
C LYS A 802 4.08 18.13 7.49
N ASP A 803 4.10 18.46 8.77
CA ASP A 803 3.45 17.66 9.82
C ASP A 803 1.93 17.60 9.63
N ARG A 804 1.31 18.74 9.29
CA ARG A 804 -0.13 18.81 9.02
C ARG A 804 -0.57 17.96 7.84
N ARG A 805 0.24 17.89 6.78
CA ARG A 805 -0.06 17.03 5.62
C ARG A 805 0.07 15.55 5.92
N ASN A 806 0.86 15.18 6.92
CA ASN A 806 1.09 13.79 7.31
C ASN A 806 0.13 13.31 8.41
N ALA A 807 -0.72 14.19 8.96
CA ALA A 807 -1.59 13.89 10.11
C ALA A 807 -2.57 12.71 9.91
N TYR A 808 -2.94 12.37 8.66
CA TYR A 808 -3.87 11.29 8.34
C TYR A 808 -3.22 10.15 7.55
N SER A 809 -1.89 10.03 7.60
CA SER A 809 -1.15 9.05 6.81
C SER A 809 -1.66 7.61 7.03
N GLU A 810 -1.98 7.21 8.26
CA GLU A 810 -2.52 5.88 8.53
C GLU A 810 -3.92 5.67 7.94
N ALA A 811 -4.82 6.64 8.14
CA ALA A 811 -6.20 6.55 7.64
C ALA A 811 -6.27 6.49 6.11
N GLU A 812 -5.40 7.22 5.42
CA GLU A 812 -5.24 7.16 3.97
C GLU A 812 -4.77 5.78 3.48
N ILE A 813 -3.92 5.07 4.23
CA ILE A 813 -3.54 3.69 3.87
C ILE A 813 -4.76 2.79 3.98
N GLY A 814 -5.47 2.87 5.12
CA GLY A 814 -6.68 2.10 5.36
C GLY A 814 -7.76 2.31 4.29
N SER A 815 -7.90 3.54 3.78
CA SER A 815 -8.91 3.87 2.76
C SER A 815 -8.56 3.33 1.36
N LEU A 816 -7.28 3.29 0.99
CA LEU A 816 -6.82 2.72 -0.28
C LEU A 816 -7.13 1.23 -0.42
N LEU A 817 -7.17 0.50 0.70
CA LEU A 817 -7.48 -0.94 0.73
C LEU A 817 -8.94 -1.25 0.40
N ARG A 818 -9.84 -0.28 0.57
CA ARG A 818 -11.27 -0.41 0.27
C ARG A 818 -11.62 -0.07 -1.18
N THR A 819 -10.69 0.52 -1.93
CA THR A 819 -10.94 0.73 -3.36
C THR A 819 -10.99 -0.61 -4.06
N GLU A 820 -12.10 -0.89 -4.74
CA GLU A 820 -12.24 -2.11 -5.53
C GLU A 820 -11.06 -2.23 -6.53
N PRO A 821 -10.65 -3.46 -6.88
CA PRO A 821 -9.74 -3.66 -7.99
C PRO A 821 -10.21 -2.83 -9.17
N VAL A 822 -9.27 -2.31 -9.97
CA VAL A 822 -9.67 -1.69 -11.24
C VAL A 822 -10.36 -2.78 -12.03
N GLU A 823 -11.68 -2.68 -12.21
CA GLU A 823 -12.44 -3.56 -13.09
C GLU A 823 -11.65 -3.66 -14.39
N HIS A 824 -11.26 -4.90 -14.68
CA HIS A 824 -10.44 -5.34 -15.78
C HIS A 824 -10.16 -4.27 -16.84
N ALA A 825 -9.13 -3.46 -16.61
CA ALA A 825 -8.37 -2.90 -17.71
C ALA A 825 -7.53 -4.04 -18.31
N HIS A 826 -8.19 -5.09 -18.81
CA HIS A 826 -7.68 -5.71 -20.01
C HIS A 826 -7.64 -4.56 -21.00
N HIS A 827 -6.45 -4.07 -21.31
CA HIS A 827 -6.30 -3.41 -22.58
C HIS A 827 -6.73 -4.44 -23.61
N ALA A 828 -7.96 -4.31 -24.11
CA ALA A 828 -8.23 -4.62 -25.48
C ALA A 828 -7.07 -4.00 -26.25
N HIS A 829 -6.38 -4.81 -27.05
CA HIS A 829 -5.38 -4.34 -28.01
C HIS A 829 -6.09 -3.49 -29.08
N GLY A 830 -6.66 -2.35 -28.67
CA GLY A 830 -7.17 -1.30 -29.52
C GLY A 830 -5.95 -0.54 -30.02
N HIS A 831 -5.63 -0.79 -31.29
CA HIS A 831 -4.45 -0.35 -32.04
C HIS A 831 -3.34 -1.39 -32.07
N GLY A 832 -3.32 -2.07 -33.23
CA GLY A 832 -2.47 -3.20 -33.54
C GLY A 832 -1.01 -2.96 -33.18
N CYS A 833 -0.53 -3.74 -32.22
CA CYS A 833 0.81 -4.30 -32.35
C CYS A 833 0.89 -4.94 -33.73
N GLY A 834 1.75 -4.41 -34.61
CA GLY A 834 2.05 -4.96 -35.93
C GLY A 834 2.73 -6.34 -35.89
N CYS A 835 2.43 -7.16 -34.88
CA CYS A 835 2.91 -8.52 -34.71
C CYS A 835 2.02 -9.56 -35.43
N GLY A 836 1.13 -9.13 -36.33
CA GLY A 836 0.35 -10.03 -37.17
C GLY A 836 -0.37 -9.31 -38.32
N LYS A 837 0.38 -8.95 -39.37
CA LYS A 837 -0.10 -8.79 -40.75
C LYS A 837 0.98 -9.23 -41.75
N SER A 838 0.81 -10.43 -42.29
CA SER A 838 0.76 -10.61 -43.75
C SER A 838 -0.58 -10.12 -44.25
#